data_AF-A0A2Y9R8N4-F1
#
_entry.id   AF-A0A2Y9R8N4-F1
#
_cell.length_a   1.000
_cell.length_b   1.000
_cell.length_c   1.000
_cell.angle_alpha   90.00
_cell.angle_beta   90.00
_cell.angle_gamma   90.00
#
_symmetry.space_group_name_H-M   'P 1'
#
loop_
_entity.id
_entity.type
_entity.pdbx_description
1 polymer ?
#
loop_
_entity_poly.entity_id
_entity_poly.type
_entity_poly.pdbx_seq_one_letter_code
_entity_poly.pdbx_strand_id
1 'polypeptide(L)'
;MSDTRRRVKVYTLNEDRQWDDRGTGHVSSTYVEELKGMSLLVRAESDGSLLLESKINPNTAYQKQQDTLIVWSEAENYDLALSFQEKAGCDEIWEKICQVQGKDPSVEVTQDLIDESEEERFEEMPETSHLIDLPTCELNKLEEIADLVTSVLSSPIRREKLALALENEGYIKKLLQLFQACENLENTEGLHHLYEIIRGILFLNKATLFEVMFSDECIMDVVGCLEYDPALAQPKRHREFLTKTAKFKEVIPITDSELRQKIHQTYRVQYIQDIILPTPSVFEENFLSTLTSFIFFNKVEIVSMLQEDEKFLSEVFAQLTDEATDDDKRRELVNFFKEFCAFSQTLQPQNRDAFFKTLAKLGILPALEIVMGMDDLQVRSAATDIFSYLVEFSPSMVREFVMQEAQQSDDDILLINVIIEQMICDTDPELGGAVQLMGLLRTLIDPENMLATTNKTEKSEFLNFFYNHCMHVLTAPLLANTSEDKCEKDNIVGSNKNNTICPGALRFMRRIIGLKDEFYNRYITKGNLFEPVINALLDNGTRYNLLNSAVVELFEFIRVEDIKSLTAHIVENFYKALESIEYVQTFKGLKTKYEQEKDRQNQKLNSNRFRRDAKALEEDEEMWFNEDEEEEGKAVVAPVEKSKPEDDFPDSYEKFMETKKAKESEDKENLPKRTSSGGFKFTFSHSASAANGTNSTNSKSVVAQTSPASSNGSSSKTTNLAASVTATKGSLVGLVDYPDDEEEDEEEETSPRKRPRLGS
;
A
#
# COMPACT_ATOMS: atom_id res chain seq x y z
N MET A 1 -43.19 15.79 -32.67
CA MET A 1 -42.93 15.38 -31.27
C MET A 1 -42.86 13.86 -31.10
N SER A 2 -42.79 13.05 -32.18
CA SER A 2 -42.78 11.57 -32.09
C SER A 2 -41.40 10.92 -32.25
N ASP A 3 -40.37 11.66 -32.70
CA ASP A 3 -39.05 11.07 -32.99
C ASP A 3 -38.22 10.81 -31.73
N THR A 4 -38.33 11.65 -30.69
CA THR A 4 -37.52 11.50 -29.47
C THR A 4 -37.88 10.26 -28.67
N ARG A 5 -39.12 9.78 -28.77
CA ARG A 5 -39.61 8.60 -28.05
C ARG A 5 -38.83 7.34 -28.41
N ARG A 6 -38.41 7.18 -29.67
CA ARG A 6 -37.69 5.98 -30.13
C ARG A 6 -36.18 6.20 -30.26
N ARG A 7 -35.68 7.35 -29.81
CA ARG A 7 -34.26 7.69 -29.91
C ARG A 7 -33.46 6.93 -28.84
N VAL A 8 -32.45 6.19 -29.29
CA VAL A 8 -31.60 5.33 -28.46
C VAL A 8 -30.13 5.52 -28.81
N LYS A 9 -29.26 5.33 -27.82
CA LYS A 9 -27.84 5.04 -28.04
C LYS A 9 -27.60 3.54 -27.95
N VAL A 10 -26.79 3.02 -28.88
CA VAL A 10 -26.41 1.62 -28.93
C VAL A 10 -25.01 1.47 -28.35
N TYR A 11 -24.83 0.52 -27.44
CA TYR A 11 -23.53 0.18 -26.89
C TYR A 11 -23.22 -1.30 -27.10
N THR A 12 -21.94 -1.61 -27.32
CA THR A 12 -21.39 -2.97 -27.36
C THR A 12 -20.23 -3.07 -26.38
N LEU A 13 -20.13 -4.16 -25.63
CA LEU A 13 -18.95 -4.40 -24.80
C LEU A 13 -17.79 -4.91 -25.66
N ASN A 14 -16.60 -4.34 -25.49
CA ASN A 14 -15.38 -4.75 -26.23
C ASN A 14 -14.52 -5.77 -25.45
N GLU A 15 -13.45 -6.25 -26.07
CA GLU A 15 -12.52 -7.25 -25.50
C GLU A 15 -11.87 -6.79 -24.18
N ASP A 16 -11.71 -5.47 -23.98
CA ASP A 16 -11.19 -4.84 -22.76
C ASP A 16 -12.27 -4.63 -21.68
N ARG A 17 -13.47 -5.18 -21.86
CA ARG A 17 -14.64 -5.04 -20.98
C ARG A 17 -15.10 -3.59 -20.75
N GLN A 18 -14.95 -2.72 -21.76
CA GLN A 18 -15.50 -1.37 -21.77
C GLN A 18 -16.68 -1.24 -22.76
N TRP A 19 -17.66 -0.40 -22.41
CA TRP A 19 -18.82 -0.14 -23.27
C TRP A 19 -18.47 0.86 -24.36
N ASP A 20 -18.42 0.40 -25.61
CA ASP A 20 -18.20 1.23 -26.79
C ASP A 20 -19.52 1.78 -27.34
N ASP A 21 -19.60 3.10 -27.52
CA ASP A 21 -20.75 3.80 -28.15
C ASP A 21 -20.73 3.55 -29.67
N ARG A 22 -21.71 2.79 -30.16
CA ARG A 22 -21.91 2.48 -31.60
C ARG A 22 -22.65 3.57 -32.36
N GLY A 23 -23.17 4.57 -31.65
CA GLY A 23 -23.88 5.71 -32.24
C GLY A 23 -25.31 5.86 -31.73
N THR A 24 -25.93 6.96 -32.16
CA THR A 24 -27.30 7.33 -31.79
C THR A 24 -28.25 7.15 -32.97
N GLY A 25 -29.41 6.54 -32.72
CA GLY A 25 -30.39 6.22 -33.76
C GLY A 25 -31.80 6.05 -33.23
N HIS A 26 -32.69 5.59 -34.09
CA HIS A 26 -34.10 5.32 -33.75
C HIS A 26 -34.37 3.82 -33.79
N VAL A 27 -34.86 3.26 -32.69
CA VAL A 27 -35.18 1.83 -32.57
C VAL A 27 -36.58 1.52 -33.11
N SER A 28 -36.71 0.36 -33.73
CA SER A 28 -37.98 -0.21 -34.18
C SER A 28 -37.98 -1.72 -33.99
N SER A 29 -39.16 -2.32 -33.78
CA SER A 29 -39.32 -3.76 -33.73
C SER A 29 -40.17 -4.22 -34.90
N THR A 30 -39.61 -5.04 -35.78
CA THR A 30 -40.29 -5.54 -36.99
C THR A 30 -39.91 -6.99 -37.28
N TYR A 31 -40.80 -7.74 -37.94
CA TYR A 31 -40.51 -9.09 -38.39
C TYR A 31 -39.57 -9.05 -39.60
N VAL A 32 -38.41 -9.70 -39.51
CA VAL A 32 -37.42 -9.78 -40.57
C VAL A 32 -37.47 -11.18 -41.19
N GLU A 33 -37.76 -11.25 -42.50
CA GLU A 33 -37.94 -12.53 -43.20
C GLU A 33 -36.66 -13.38 -43.23
N GLU A 34 -35.49 -12.75 -43.39
CA GLU A 34 -34.19 -13.42 -43.45
C GLU A 34 -33.85 -14.13 -42.13
N LEU A 35 -34.14 -13.48 -41.00
CA LEU A 35 -33.93 -14.01 -39.65
C LEU A 35 -35.09 -14.87 -39.15
N LYS A 36 -36.21 -14.93 -39.90
CA LYS A 36 -37.46 -15.64 -39.54
C LYS A 36 -37.92 -15.32 -38.12
N GLY A 37 -37.96 -14.04 -37.75
CA GLY A 37 -38.37 -13.64 -36.40
C GLY A 37 -38.53 -12.13 -36.22
N MET A 38 -39.14 -11.76 -35.08
CA MET A 38 -39.21 -10.37 -34.64
C MET A 38 -37.80 -9.89 -34.25
N SER A 39 -37.39 -8.75 -34.77
CA SER A 39 -36.04 -8.22 -34.56
C SER A 39 -36.08 -6.75 -34.15
N LEU A 40 -35.11 -6.34 -33.34
CA LEU A 40 -34.81 -4.96 -32.98
C LEU A 40 -33.87 -4.37 -34.03
N LEU A 41 -34.30 -3.26 -34.65
CA LEU A 41 -33.56 -2.54 -35.67
C LEU A 41 -33.31 -1.11 -35.19
N VAL A 42 -32.06 -0.67 -35.16
CA VAL A 42 -31.70 0.72 -34.85
C VAL A 42 -31.12 1.39 -36.09
N ARG A 43 -31.73 2.49 -36.53
CA ARG A 43 -31.25 3.28 -37.68
C ARG A 43 -30.63 4.59 -37.24
N ALA A 44 -29.41 4.89 -37.71
CA ALA A 44 -28.65 6.08 -37.35
C ALA A 44 -29.40 7.37 -37.70
N GLU A 45 -29.30 8.38 -36.82
CA GLU A 45 -29.90 9.70 -37.09
C GLU A 45 -29.16 10.51 -38.16
N SER A 46 -27.88 10.20 -38.40
CA SER A 46 -27.02 10.93 -39.33
C SER A 46 -27.32 10.64 -40.80
N ASP A 47 -27.52 9.37 -41.15
CA ASP A 47 -27.59 8.91 -42.54
C ASP A 47 -28.61 7.77 -42.77
N GLY A 48 -29.31 7.33 -41.74
CA GLY A 48 -30.28 6.23 -41.81
C GLY A 48 -29.68 4.84 -41.95
N SER A 49 -28.36 4.70 -41.84
CA SER A 49 -27.66 3.41 -41.83
C SER A 49 -28.11 2.54 -40.65
N LEU A 50 -27.95 1.22 -40.78
CA LEU A 50 -28.35 0.28 -39.74
C LEU A 50 -27.21 0.13 -38.71
N LEU A 51 -27.47 0.53 -37.47
CA LEU A 51 -26.52 0.44 -36.36
C LEU A 51 -26.62 -0.90 -35.61
N LEU A 52 -27.81 -1.48 -35.57
CA LEU A 52 -28.09 -2.75 -34.91
C LEU A 52 -29.21 -3.49 -35.64
N GLU A 53 -29.01 -4.79 -35.85
CA GLU A 53 -30.04 -5.76 -36.23
C GLU A 53 -29.90 -6.98 -35.33
N SER A 54 -30.85 -7.13 -34.41
CA SER A 54 -30.82 -8.14 -33.36
C SER A 54 -32.14 -8.90 -33.34
N LYS A 55 -32.10 -10.22 -33.51
CA LYS A 55 -33.31 -11.06 -33.44
C LYS A 55 -33.71 -11.28 -31.99
N ILE A 56 -34.99 -11.01 -31.66
CA ILE A 56 -35.54 -11.32 -30.34
C ILE A 56 -35.70 -12.84 -30.23
N ASN A 57 -34.74 -13.48 -29.57
CA ASN A 57 -34.74 -14.92 -29.35
C ASN A 57 -35.57 -15.28 -28.09
N PRO A 58 -36.35 -16.37 -28.12
CA PRO A 58 -37.10 -16.84 -26.95
C PRO A 58 -36.23 -17.14 -25.73
N ASN A 59 -34.99 -17.62 -25.93
CA ASN A 59 -34.12 -18.11 -24.86
C ASN A 59 -33.05 -17.09 -24.41
N THR A 60 -33.05 -15.86 -24.94
CA THR A 60 -32.09 -14.81 -24.55
C THR A 60 -32.64 -14.03 -23.36
N ALA A 61 -31.82 -13.81 -22.33
CA ALA A 61 -32.16 -12.95 -21.21
C ALA A 61 -32.02 -11.48 -21.58
N TYR A 62 -33.14 -10.76 -21.62
CA TYR A 62 -33.15 -9.30 -21.68
C TYR A 62 -33.44 -8.76 -20.29
N GLN A 63 -32.70 -7.72 -19.89
CA GLN A 63 -32.89 -7.00 -18.64
C GLN A 63 -33.18 -5.53 -18.90
N LYS A 64 -34.21 -5.01 -18.23
CA LYS A 64 -34.55 -3.60 -18.19
C LYS A 64 -33.98 -2.99 -16.91
N GLN A 65 -33.12 -1.99 -17.07
CA GLN A 65 -32.50 -1.28 -15.95
C GLN A 65 -32.91 0.20 -15.96
N GLN A 66 -33.10 0.77 -14.76
CA GLN A 66 -33.30 2.22 -14.56
C GLN A 66 -34.39 2.84 -15.47
N ASP A 67 -35.44 2.08 -15.78
CA ASP A 67 -36.57 2.46 -16.64
C ASP A 67 -36.26 2.88 -18.10
N THR A 68 -34.99 2.99 -18.49
CA THR A 68 -34.56 3.59 -19.77
C THR A 68 -33.43 2.82 -20.44
N LEU A 69 -33.01 1.69 -19.90
CA LEU A 69 -31.92 0.89 -20.43
C LEU A 69 -32.39 -0.56 -20.63
N ILE A 70 -32.08 -1.16 -21.78
CA ILE A 70 -32.28 -2.59 -22.03
C ILE A 70 -30.94 -3.21 -22.40
N VAL A 71 -30.56 -4.28 -21.70
CA VAL A 71 -29.26 -4.97 -21.87
C VAL A 71 -29.51 -6.45 -22.12
N TRP A 72 -28.74 -7.07 -23.03
CA TRP A 72 -28.77 -8.50 -23.30
C TRP A 72 -27.46 -8.97 -23.96
N SER A 73 -27.25 -10.28 -24.02
CA SER A 73 -26.09 -10.89 -24.67
C SER A 73 -26.51 -11.76 -25.86
N GLU A 74 -25.76 -11.67 -26.96
CA GLU A 74 -25.86 -12.57 -28.11
C GLU A 74 -24.65 -13.51 -28.17
N ALA A 75 -24.77 -14.63 -28.90
CA ALA A 75 -23.84 -15.77 -28.95
C ALA A 75 -22.33 -15.43 -28.75
N GLU A 76 -21.60 -16.29 -28.03
CA GLU A 76 -20.15 -16.15 -27.72
C GLU A 76 -19.77 -14.77 -27.11
N ASN A 77 -20.46 -14.38 -26.03
CA ASN A 77 -20.14 -13.22 -25.16
C ASN A 77 -20.21 -11.83 -25.84
N TYR A 78 -21.20 -11.61 -26.71
CA TYR A 78 -21.41 -10.30 -27.32
C TYR A 78 -22.50 -9.50 -26.57
N ASP A 79 -22.09 -8.65 -25.63
CA ASP A 79 -23.00 -7.86 -24.80
C ASP A 79 -23.46 -6.56 -25.49
N LEU A 80 -24.77 -6.33 -25.47
CA LEU A 80 -25.46 -5.25 -26.14
C LEU A 80 -26.31 -4.45 -25.15
N ALA A 81 -26.34 -3.14 -25.33
CA ALA A 81 -27.24 -2.26 -24.57
C ALA A 81 -27.89 -1.18 -25.45
N LEU A 82 -29.17 -0.93 -25.18
CA LEU A 82 -29.94 0.18 -25.74
C LEU A 82 -30.32 1.16 -24.63
N SER A 83 -29.74 2.36 -24.67
CA SER A 83 -30.08 3.45 -23.76
C SER A 83 -31.07 4.39 -24.43
N PHE A 84 -32.29 4.43 -23.90
CA PHE A 84 -33.40 5.21 -24.41
C PHE A 84 -33.38 6.62 -23.85
N GLN A 85 -33.66 7.60 -24.70
CA GLN A 85 -33.82 8.98 -24.26
C GLN A 85 -35.09 9.19 -23.42
N GLU A 86 -36.15 8.40 -23.68
CA GLU A 86 -37.43 8.50 -23.00
C GLU A 86 -37.90 7.13 -22.50
N LYS A 87 -38.35 7.07 -21.24
CA LYS A 87 -38.94 5.88 -20.62
C LYS A 87 -40.06 5.27 -21.46
N ALA A 88 -40.95 6.12 -22.01
CA ALA A 88 -42.08 5.67 -22.81
C ALA A 88 -41.70 4.91 -24.09
N GLY A 89 -40.47 5.09 -24.60
CA GLY A 89 -39.92 4.30 -25.70
C GLY A 89 -39.30 2.99 -25.25
N CYS A 90 -38.62 3.02 -24.10
CA CYS A 90 -38.10 1.82 -23.46
C CYS A 90 -39.24 0.85 -23.13
N ASP A 91 -40.33 1.35 -22.55
CA ASP A 91 -41.53 0.57 -22.22
C ASP A 91 -42.16 -0.09 -23.46
N GLU A 92 -42.25 0.62 -24.59
CA GLU A 92 -42.83 0.11 -25.84
C GLU A 92 -42.00 -1.04 -26.43
N ILE A 93 -40.67 -0.91 -26.43
CA ILE A 93 -39.78 -1.97 -26.91
C ILE A 93 -39.76 -3.15 -25.92
N TRP A 94 -39.79 -2.86 -24.61
CA TRP A 94 -39.84 -3.88 -23.58
C TRP A 94 -41.11 -4.73 -23.67
N GLU A 95 -42.28 -4.11 -23.80
CA GLU A 95 -43.55 -4.80 -24.03
C GLU A 95 -43.46 -5.73 -25.25
N LYS A 96 -42.76 -5.29 -26.30
CA LYS A 96 -42.61 -6.09 -27.51
C LYS A 96 -41.69 -7.31 -27.31
N ILE A 97 -40.59 -7.14 -26.57
CA ILE A 97 -39.70 -8.26 -26.19
C ILE A 97 -40.48 -9.26 -25.33
N CYS A 98 -41.16 -8.79 -24.28
CA CYS A 98 -41.99 -9.63 -23.41
C CYS A 98 -43.09 -10.35 -24.20
N GLN A 99 -43.76 -9.67 -25.13
CA GLN A 99 -44.78 -10.27 -26.00
C GLN A 99 -44.20 -11.40 -26.87
N VAL A 100 -42.99 -11.25 -27.41
CA VAL A 100 -42.33 -12.30 -28.22
C VAL A 100 -41.94 -13.50 -27.35
N GLN A 101 -41.54 -13.27 -26.10
CA GLN A 101 -41.15 -14.33 -25.16
C GLN A 101 -42.30 -14.90 -24.34
N GLY A 102 -43.52 -14.36 -24.44
CA GLY A 102 -44.68 -14.80 -23.66
C GLY A 102 -44.63 -14.42 -22.19
N LYS A 103 -43.93 -13.31 -21.85
CA LYS A 103 -43.73 -12.81 -20.48
C LYS A 103 -44.61 -11.59 -20.20
N ASP A 104 -44.86 -11.32 -18.93
CA ASP A 104 -45.58 -10.12 -18.50
C ASP A 104 -44.67 -8.87 -18.62
N PRO A 105 -45.10 -7.76 -19.24
CA PRO A 105 -44.29 -6.55 -19.35
C PRO A 105 -43.88 -5.88 -18.02
N SER A 106 -44.49 -6.27 -16.90
CA SER A 106 -44.13 -5.77 -15.55
C SER A 106 -42.83 -6.36 -14.99
N VAL A 107 -42.28 -7.41 -15.61
CA VAL A 107 -40.98 -7.98 -15.20
C VAL A 107 -39.83 -7.04 -15.57
N GLU A 108 -38.77 -7.02 -14.74
CA GLU A 108 -37.52 -6.31 -15.04
C GLU A 108 -36.53 -7.17 -15.83
N VAL A 109 -36.71 -8.49 -15.82
CA VAL A 109 -35.89 -9.45 -16.55
C VAL A 109 -36.82 -10.47 -17.22
N THR A 110 -36.60 -10.74 -18.51
CA THR A 110 -37.50 -11.57 -19.32
C THR A 110 -37.22 -13.07 -19.25
N GLN A 111 -35.95 -13.44 -19.07
CA GLN A 111 -35.54 -14.78 -18.66
C GLN A 111 -34.80 -14.62 -17.35
N ASP A 112 -35.32 -15.22 -16.29
CA ASP A 112 -34.64 -15.25 -15.00
C ASP A 112 -33.18 -15.67 -15.27
N LEU A 113 -32.23 -14.79 -14.95
CA LEU A 113 -30.89 -15.26 -14.57
C LEU A 113 -31.18 -16.39 -13.59
N ILE A 114 -30.63 -17.58 -13.82
CA ILE A 114 -30.89 -18.77 -13.01
C ILE A 114 -30.58 -18.42 -11.55
N ASP A 115 -31.61 -17.97 -10.84
CA ASP A 115 -31.63 -17.72 -9.41
C ASP A 115 -33.10 -17.53 -8.99
N GLU A 116 -33.51 -18.39 -8.07
CA GLU A 116 -34.61 -18.18 -7.11
C GLU A 116 -36.08 -18.32 -7.58
N SER A 117 -36.39 -18.93 -8.74
CA SER A 117 -37.78 -19.28 -9.10
C SER A 117 -38.05 -20.75 -9.43
N GLU A 118 -37.09 -21.65 -9.14
CA GLU A 118 -37.36 -23.10 -8.99
C GLU A 118 -37.87 -23.47 -7.58
N GLU A 119 -38.11 -22.51 -6.69
CA GLU A 119 -38.68 -22.82 -5.36
C GLU A 119 -40.19 -23.07 -5.38
N GLU A 120 -40.96 -22.43 -6.28
CA GLU A 120 -42.44 -22.52 -6.21
C GLU A 120 -43.07 -23.56 -7.15
N ARG A 121 -42.29 -24.21 -8.04
CA ARG A 121 -42.82 -25.24 -8.96
C ARG A 121 -42.53 -26.68 -8.54
N PHE A 122 -41.92 -26.88 -7.37
CA PHE A 122 -41.66 -28.20 -6.80
C PHE A 122 -42.66 -28.63 -5.71
N GLU A 123 -43.63 -27.79 -5.32
CA GLU A 123 -44.64 -28.15 -4.31
C GLU A 123 -45.69 -29.19 -4.76
N GLU A 124 -45.71 -29.60 -6.04
CA GLU A 124 -46.62 -30.65 -6.55
C GLU A 124 -45.93 -31.97 -6.95
N MET A 125 -44.71 -32.25 -6.46
CA MET A 125 -44.10 -33.59 -6.57
C MET A 125 -44.00 -34.26 -5.20
N PRO A 126 -44.34 -35.57 -5.09
CA PRO A 126 -44.46 -36.23 -3.79
C PRO A 126 -43.10 -36.28 -3.07
N GLU A 127 -43.17 -36.10 -1.75
CA GLU A 127 -42.07 -36.03 -0.75
C GLU A 127 -41.10 -37.24 -0.72
N THR A 128 -41.20 -38.18 -1.66
CA THR A 128 -40.33 -39.36 -1.77
C THR A 128 -39.25 -39.25 -2.86
N SER A 129 -39.13 -38.11 -3.55
CA SER A 129 -38.17 -37.90 -4.65
C SER A 129 -36.92 -37.07 -4.27
N HIS A 130 -36.71 -36.78 -2.97
CA HIS A 130 -35.79 -35.74 -2.50
C HIS A 130 -34.37 -36.17 -2.08
N LEU A 131 -33.95 -37.42 -2.33
CA LEU A 131 -32.60 -37.88 -2.01
C LEU A 131 -31.79 -38.04 -3.30
N ILE A 132 -30.61 -37.41 -3.37
CA ILE A 132 -29.60 -37.81 -4.35
C ILE A 132 -29.11 -39.19 -3.89
N ASP A 133 -29.44 -40.23 -4.65
CA ASP A 133 -28.94 -41.57 -4.39
C ASP A 133 -27.51 -41.65 -4.90
N LEU A 134 -26.54 -41.66 -3.99
CA LEU A 134 -25.12 -41.75 -4.34
C LEU A 134 -24.81 -43.17 -4.81
N PRO A 135 -24.25 -43.36 -6.02
CA PRO A 135 -23.82 -44.68 -6.45
C PRO A 135 -22.83 -45.28 -5.45
N THR A 136 -22.84 -46.60 -5.26
CA THR A 136 -21.85 -47.25 -4.39
C THR A 136 -20.43 -47.00 -4.90
N CYS A 137 -19.48 -46.72 -4.00
CA CYS A 137 -18.08 -46.54 -4.36
C CYS A 137 -17.50 -47.88 -4.86
N GLU A 138 -17.61 -48.11 -6.16
CA GLU A 138 -17.07 -49.27 -6.88
C GLU A 138 -16.37 -48.81 -8.16
N LEU A 139 -15.31 -49.52 -8.57
CA LEU A 139 -14.48 -49.20 -9.76
C LEU A 139 -15.30 -49.02 -11.05
N ASN A 140 -16.32 -49.85 -11.25
CA ASN A 140 -17.18 -49.84 -12.44
C ASN A 140 -18.26 -48.74 -12.41
N LYS A 141 -18.37 -47.97 -11.31
CA LYS A 141 -19.34 -46.88 -11.16
C LYS A 141 -18.66 -45.51 -11.10
N LEU A 142 -17.34 -45.44 -11.24
CA LEU A 142 -16.61 -44.18 -11.17
C LEU A 142 -17.05 -43.17 -12.25
N GLU A 143 -17.32 -43.64 -13.47
CA GLU A 143 -17.86 -42.81 -14.56
C GLU A 143 -19.23 -42.21 -14.16
N GLU A 144 -20.14 -43.04 -13.63
CA GLU A 144 -21.46 -42.60 -13.16
C GLU A 144 -21.36 -41.55 -12.03
N ILE A 145 -20.41 -41.73 -11.11
CA ILE A 145 -20.18 -40.77 -10.02
C ILE A 145 -19.60 -39.46 -10.56
N ALA A 146 -18.65 -39.51 -11.50
CA ALA A 146 -18.06 -38.33 -12.13
C ALA A 146 -19.11 -37.49 -12.89
N ASP A 147 -19.96 -38.16 -13.66
CA ASP A 147 -21.08 -37.55 -14.38
C ASP A 147 -22.08 -36.90 -13.41
N LEU A 148 -22.42 -37.60 -12.32
CA LEU A 148 -23.31 -37.06 -11.29
C LEU A 148 -22.73 -35.78 -10.68
N VAL A 149 -21.49 -35.81 -10.19
CA VAL A 149 -20.82 -34.67 -9.57
C VAL A 149 -20.76 -33.49 -10.54
N THR A 150 -20.32 -33.72 -11.78
CA THR A 150 -20.19 -32.67 -12.80
C THR A 150 -21.55 -32.07 -13.18
N SER A 151 -22.58 -32.90 -13.35
CA SER A 151 -23.93 -32.44 -13.70
C SER A 151 -24.59 -31.59 -12.60
N VAL A 152 -24.16 -31.76 -11.35
CA VAL A 152 -24.70 -31.04 -10.19
C VAL A 152 -24.09 -29.65 -10.06
N LEU A 153 -22.86 -29.44 -10.56
CA LEU A 153 -22.17 -28.16 -10.46
C LEU A 153 -22.91 -27.01 -11.15
N SER A 154 -23.86 -27.23 -12.05
CA SER A 154 -24.63 -26.12 -12.65
C SER A 154 -25.76 -25.58 -11.77
N SER A 155 -26.19 -26.29 -10.72
CA SER A 155 -27.39 -25.96 -9.93
C SER A 155 -27.07 -25.81 -8.43
N PRO A 156 -27.23 -24.62 -7.82
CA PRO A 156 -26.95 -24.40 -6.39
C PRO A 156 -27.70 -25.36 -5.47
N ILE A 157 -28.99 -25.61 -5.72
CA ILE A 157 -29.84 -26.51 -4.92
C ILE A 157 -29.32 -27.95 -4.99
N ARG A 158 -28.90 -28.40 -6.17
CA ARG A 158 -28.34 -29.76 -6.31
C ARG A 158 -26.96 -29.85 -5.66
N ARG A 159 -26.14 -28.80 -5.71
CA ARG A 159 -24.84 -28.74 -5.00
C ARG A 159 -25.04 -28.94 -3.50
N GLU A 160 -26.03 -28.26 -2.91
CA GLU A 160 -26.37 -28.42 -1.48
C GLU A 160 -26.73 -29.87 -1.13
N LYS A 161 -27.64 -30.46 -1.92
CA LYS A 161 -28.11 -31.82 -1.68
C LYS A 161 -26.98 -32.84 -1.84
N LEU A 162 -26.10 -32.65 -2.81
CA LEU A 162 -24.97 -33.55 -3.04
C LEU A 162 -23.96 -33.43 -1.90
N ALA A 163 -23.68 -32.22 -1.42
CA ALA A 163 -22.81 -32.02 -0.27
C ALA A 163 -23.32 -32.76 0.98
N LEU A 164 -24.61 -32.60 1.31
CA LEU A 164 -25.23 -33.32 2.42
C LEU A 164 -25.16 -34.85 2.24
N ALA A 165 -25.30 -35.35 1.01
CA ALA A 165 -25.17 -36.77 0.73
C ALA A 165 -23.72 -37.27 0.94
N LEU A 166 -22.72 -36.50 0.50
CA LEU A 166 -21.29 -36.82 0.62
C LEU A 166 -20.77 -36.76 2.07
N GLU A 167 -21.36 -35.89 2.90
CA GLU A 167 -21.08 -35.83 4.35
C GLU A 167 -21.50 -37.12 5.06
N ASN A 168 -22.62 -37.70 4.63
CA ASN A 168 -23.13 -38.93 5.19
C ASN A 168 -22.33 -40.14 4.66
N GLU A 169 -22.13 -41.16 5.51
CA GLU A 169 -21.52 -42.46 5.15
C GLU A 169 -20.00 -42.51 4.88
N GLY A 170 -19.26 -41.43 5.12
CA GLY A 170 -17.81 -41.40 4.91
C GLY A 170 -17.42 -41.65 3.44
N TYR A 171 -18.25 -41.17 2.52
CA TYR A 171 -18.15 -41.44 1.09
C TYR A 171 -16.80 -41.01 0.50
N ILE A 172 -16.31 -39.83 0.87
CA ILE A 172 -14.99 -39.31 0.44
C ILE A 172 -13.87 -40.29 0.81
N LYS A 173 -13.84 -40.81 2.04
CA LYS A 173 -12.80 -41.78 2.45
C LYS A 173 -12.85 -43.06 1.62
N LYS A 174 -14.04 -43.55 1.25
CA LYS A 174 -14.20 -44.71 0.36
C LYS A 174 -13.70 -44.43 -1.06
N LEU A 175 -13.95 -43.23 -1.60
CA LEU A 175 -13.39 -42.81 -2.89
C LEU A 175 -11.85 -42.77 -2.86
N LEU A 176 -11.26 -42.25 -1.79
CA LEU A 176 -9.79 -42.22 -1.63
C LEU A 176 -9.19 -43.63 -1.48
N GLN A 177 -9.91 -44.57 -0.86
CA GLN A 177 -9.50 -45.99 -0.86
C GLN A 177 -9.52 -46.60 -2.26
N LEU A 178 -10.51 -46.25 -3.09
CA LEU A 178 -10.53 -46.66 -4.49
C LEU A 178 -9.39 -46.03 -5.29
N PHE A 179 -9.03 -44.79 -5.00
CA PHE A 179 -7.87 -44.14 -5.60
C PHE A 179 -6.59 -44.94 -5.35
N GLN A 180 -6.30 -45.30 -4.10
CA GLN A 180 -5.15 -46.14 -3.77
C GLN A 180 -5.20 -47.48 -4.51
N ALA A 181 -6.38 -48.10 -4.65
CA ALA A 181 -6.54 -49.33 -5.41
C ALA A 181 -6.29 -49.14 -6.93
N CYS A 182 -6.80 -48.05 -7.51
CA CYS A 182 -6.59 -47.71 -8.92
C CYS A 182 -5.11 -47.45 -9.22
N GLU A 183 -4.43 -46.71 -8.33
CA GLU A 183 -3.00 -46.40 -8.44
C GLU A 183 -2.16 -47.68 -8.39
N ASN A 184 -2.45 -48.58 -7.45
CA ASN A 184 -1.76 -49.88 -7.35
C ASN A 184 -2.00 -50.81 -8.55
N LEU A 185 -3.14 -50.65 -9.24
CA LEU A 185 -3.49 -51.42 -10.43
C LEU A 185 -3.09 -50.73 -11.74
N GLU A 186 -2.47 -49.54 -11.67
CA GLU A 186 -2.17 -48.69 -12.83
C GLU A 186 -3.40 -48.43 -13.72
N ASN A 187 -4.59 -48.33 -13.11
CA ASN A 187 -5.85 -48.09 -13.82
C ASN A 187 -6.04 -46.59 -14.14
N THR A 188 -5.48 -46.15 -15.27
CA THR A 188 -5.53 -44.74 -15.70
C THR A 188 -6.95 -44.19 -15.88
N GLU A 189 -7.89 -44.98 -16.40
CA GLU A 189 -9.27 -44.55 -16.62
C GLU A 189 -9.98 -44.26 -15.28
N GLY A 190 -9.82 -45.16 -14.29
CA GLY A 190 -10.34 -44.93 -12.95
C GLY A 190 -9.73 -43.70 -12.26
N LEU A 191 -8.42 -43.48 -12.47
CA LEU A 191 -7.71 -42.33 -11.91
C LEU A 191 -8.21 -40.99 -12.51
N HIS A 192 -8.51 -40.96 -13.82
CA HIS A 192 -9.11 -39.78 -14.47
C HIS A 192 -10.51 -39.47 -13.93
N HIS A 193 -11.36 -40.48 -13.74
CA HIS A 193 -12.67 -40.25 -13.11
C HIS A 193 -12.53 -39.77 -11.67
N LEU A 194 -11.59 -40.30 -10.90
CA LEU A 194 -11.32 -39.85 -9.53
C LEU A 194 -10.80 -38.41 -9.48
N TYR A 195 -9.97 -37.99 -10.44
CA TYR A 195 -9.58 -36.59 -10.61
C TYR A 195 -10.82 -35.70 -10.78
N GLU A 196 -11.72 -36.03 -11.71
CA GLU A 196 -12.93 -35.26 -11.98
C GLU A 196 -13.87 -35.20 -10.77
N ILE A 197 -14.05 -36.33 -10.07
CA ILE A 197 -14.86 -36.41 -8.86
C ILE A 197 -14.29 -35.52 -7.76
N ILE A 198 -13.01 -35.67 -7.41
CA ILE A 198 -12.38 -34.90 -6.33
C ILE A 198 -12.35 -33.41 -6.66
N ARG A 199 -12.01 -33.06 -7.91
CA ARG A 199 -12.08 -31.68 -8.39
C ARG A 199 -13.50 -31.12 -8.27
N GLY A 200 -14.50 -31.88 -8.70
CA GLY A 200 -15.91 -31.48 -8.59
C GLY A 200 -16.39 -31.31 -7.15
N ILE A 201 -15.96 -32.18 -6.23
CA ILE A 201 -16.26 -32.05 -4.79
C ILE A 201 -15.65 -30.76 -4.23
N LEU A 202 -14.43 -30.38 -4.63
CA LEU A 202 -13.83 -29.11 -4.22
C LEU A 202 -14.67 -27.91 -4.66
N PHE A 203 -15.23 -27.95 -5.88
CA PHE A 203 -16.11 -26.91 -6.42
C PHE A 203 -17.52 -26.89 -5.81
N LEU A 204 -17.89 -27.84 -4.95
CA LEU A 204 -19.08 -27.70 -4.11
C LEU A 204 -18.90 -26.58 -3.07
N ASN A 205 -17.65 -26.21 -2.76
CA ASN A 205 -17.28 -25.09 -1.89
C ASN A 205 -17.97 -25.17 -0.51
N LYS A 206 -17.83 -26.32 0.16
CA LYS A 206 -18.47 -26.61 1.48
C LYS A 206 -17.43 -26.91 2.55
N ALA A 207 -17.53 -26.21 3.68
CA ALA A 207 -16.59 -26.28 4.79
C ALA A 207 -16.49 -27.68 5.41
N THR A 208 -17.63 -28.33 5.63
CA THR A 208 -17.74 -29.71 6.15
C THR A 208 -17.02 -30.74 5.28
N LEU A 209 -17.09 -30.60 3.95
CA LEU A 209 -16.36 -31.45 3.02
C LEU A 209 -14.85 -31.17 3.08
N PHE A 210 -14.46 -29.90 3.18
CA PHE A 210 -13.06 -29.50 3.34
C PHE A 210 -12.44 -30.04 4.63
N GLU A 211 -13.17 -30.07 5.75
CA GLU A 211 -12.69 -30.69 6.99
C GLU A 211 -12.32 -32.16 6.80
N VAL A 212 -13.10 -32.91 6.03
CA VAL A 212 -12.81 -34.33 5.73
C VAL A 212 -11.66 -34.45 4.73
N MET A 213 -11.74 -33.74 3.59
CA MET A 213 -10.76 -33.81 2.50
C MET A 213 -9.36 -33.36 2.94
N PHE A 214 -9.28 -32.31 3.73
CA PHE A 214 -8.02 -31.72 4.18
C PHE A 214 -7.55 -32.23 5.54
N SER A 215 -8.23 -33.23 6.10
CA SER A 215 -7.72 -33.96 7.26
C SER A 215 -6.34 -34.57 6.95
N ASP A 216 -5.49 -34.75 7.96
CA ASP A 216 -4.13 -35.25 7.78
C ASP A 216 -4.08 -36.66 7.16
N GLU A 217 -5.12 -37.47 7.43
CA GLU A 217 -5.30 -38.79 6.83
C GLU A 217 -5.60 -38.74 5.32
N CYS A 218 -6.31 -37.70 4.85
CA CYS A 218 -6.89 -37.68 3.50
C CYS A 218 -6.17 -36.73 2.54
N ILE A 219 -5.55 -35.65 3.03
CA ILE A 219 -5.09 -34.55 2.18
C ILE A 219 -4.06 -34.98 1.13
N MET A 220 -3.18 -35.92 1.47
CA MET A 220 -2.19 -36.43 0.51
C MET A 220 -2.83 -37.27 -0.58
N ASP A 221 -3.86 -38.06 -0.27
CA ASP A 221 -4.61 -38.82 -1.27
C ASP A 221 -5.48 -37.89 -2.13
N VAL A 222 -6.04 -36.81 -1.56
CA VAL A 222 -6.74 -35.76 -2.32
C VAL A 222 -5.80 -35.11 -3.33
N VAL A 223 -4.60 -34.71 -2.91
CA VAL A 223 -3.57 -34.20 -3.82
C VAL A 223 -3.20 -35.25 -4.86
N GLY A 224 -3.07 -36.52 -4.46
CA GLY A 224 -2.81 -37.63 -5.36
C GLY A 224 -3.86 -37.79 -6.46
N CYS A 225 -5.14 -37.69 -6.13
CA CYS A 225 -6.21 -37.68 -7.14
C CYS A 225 -6.04 -36.52 -8.13
N LEU A 226 -5.65 -35.33 -7.64
CA LEU A 226 -5.46 -34.12 -8.44
C LEU A 226 -4.21 -34.16 -9.34
N GLU A 227 -3.33 -35.15 -9.20
CA GLU A 227 -2.17 -35.35 -10.08
C GLU A 227 -2.57 -35.85 -11.48
N TYR A 228 -3.70 -36.55 -11.60
CA TYR A 228 -4.12 -37.29 -12.79
C TYR A 228 -5.10 -36.50 -13.68
N ASP A 229 -4.77 -35.24 -13.97
CA ASP A 229 -5.56 -34.41 -14.89
C ASP A 229 -5.63 -35.04 -16.30
N PRO A 230 -6.83 -35.40 -16.81
CA PRO A 230 -7.00 -35.99 -18.13
C PRO A 230 -6.50 -35.11 -19.29
N ALA A 231 -6.37 -33.80 -19.06
CA ALA A 231 -5.84 -32.86 -20.05
C ALA A 231 -4.32 -32.98 -20.25
N LEU A 232 -3.61 -33.64 -19.32
CA LEU A 232 -2.16 -33.77 -19.34
C LEU A 232 -1.72 -35.16 -19.81
N ALA A 233 -0.60 -35.22 -20.52
CA ALA A 233 -0.07 -36.48 -21.05
C ALA A 233 0.59 -37.37 -19.97
N GLN A 234 1.00 -36.77 -18.85
CA GLN A 234 1.58 -37.45 -17.69
C GLN A 234 1.06 -36.78 -16.41
N PRO A 235 0.90 -37.54 -15.32
CA PRO A 235 0.50 -36.99 -14.04
C PRO A 235 1.52 -35.97 -13.53
N LYS A 236 1.02 -34.88 -12.93
CA LYS A 236 1.88 -33.95 -12.19
C LYS A 236 2.37 -34.62 -10.90
N ARG A 237 3.55 -34.25 -10.39
CA ARG A 237 4.16 -34.89 -9.20
C ARG A 237 4.01 -34.02 -7.95
N HIS A 238 2.79 -33.58 -7.67
CA HIS A 238 2.47 -32.68 -6.55
C HIS A 238 2.81 -33.27 -5.17
N ARG A 239 2.48 -34.55 -4.92
CA ARG A 239 2.81 -35.24 -3.67
C ARG A 239 4.32 -35.36 -3.48
N GLU A 240 5.07 -35.58 -4.56
CA GLU A 240 6.54 -35.62 -4.47
C GLU A 240 7.10 -34.25 -4.07
N PHE A 241 6.63 -33.18 -4.71
CA PHE A 241 7.01 -31.83 -4.33
C PHE A 241 6.71 -31.56 -2.85
N LEU A 242 5.48 -31.81 -2.40
CA LEU A 242 5.04 -31.55 -1.02
C LEU A 242 5.72 -32.44 0.04
N THR A 243 6.37 -33.54 -0.34
CA THR A 243 7.03 -34.46 0.61
C THR A 243 8.55 -34.44 0.56
N LYS A 244 9.14 -34.17 -0.60
CA LYS A 244 10.60 -34.25 -0.81
C LYS A 244 11.24 -32.90 -1.09
N THR A 245 10.55 -32.02 -1.83
CA THR A 245 11.09 -30.74 -2.28
C THR A 245 10.76 -29.64 -1.28
N ALA A 246 9.48 -29.57 -0.90
CA ALA A 246 8.96 -28.68 0.11
C ALA A 246 9.50 -29.09 1.50
N LYS A 247 10.55 -28.41 1.98
CA LYS A 247 11.16 -28.66 3.28
C LYS A 247 10.49 -27.82 4.36
N PHE A 248 9.83 -28.49 5.30
CA PHE A 248 9.34 -27.83 6.51
C PHE A 248 10.52 -27.44 7.40
N LYS A 249 10.78 -26.14 7.50
CA LYS A 249 11.87 -25.55 8.26
C LYS A 249 11.39 -24.94 9.58
N GLU A 250 11.71 -25.60 10.68
CA GLU A 250 11.37 -25.11 12.01
C GLU A 250 12.46 -24.16 12.51
N VAL A 251 12.13 -22.88 12.72
CA VAL A 251 13.07 -21.92 13.32
C VAL A 251 13.40 -22.30 14.75
N ILE A 252 12.41 -22.80 15.49
CA ILE A 252 12.54 -23.43 16.79
C ILE A 252 11.67 -24.69 16.76
N PRO A 253 12.12 -25.81 17.38
CA PRO A 253 11.33 -27.03 17.42
C PRO A 253 9.92 -26.80 17.97
N ILE A 254 8.90 -27.08 17.17
CA ILE A 254 7.50 -26.98 17.58
C ILE A 254 7.12 -28.28 18.30
N THR A 255 6.92 -28.20 19.62
CA THR A 255 6.62 -29.38 20.45
C THR A 255 5.17 -29.85 20.34
N ASP A 256 4.26 -28.94 20.00
CA ASP A 256 2.84 -29.23 19.81
C ASP A 256 2.58 -29.86 18.42
N SER A 257 2.13 -31.12 18.43
CA SER A 257 1.79 -31.86 17.22
C SER A 257 0.58 -31.30 16.49
N GLU A 258 -0.40 -30.73 17.21
CA GLU A 258 -1.62 -30.17 16.63
C GLU A 258 -1.31 -28.89 15.86
N LEU A 259 -0.51 -27.99 16.45
CA LEU A 259 0.02 -26.82 15.77
C LEU A 259 0.80 -27.20 14.50
N ARG A 260 1.70 -28.19 14.60
CA ARG A 260 2.46 -28.66 13.43
C ARG A 260 1.54 -29.19 12.33
N GLN A 261 0.53 -29.97 12.69
CA GLN A 261 -0.47 -30.49 11.75
C GLN A 261 -1.25 -29.35 11.08
N LYS A 262 -1.64 -28.32 11.83
CA LYS A 262 -2.33 -27.13 11.30
C LYS A 262 -1.47 -26.33 10.34
N ILE A 263 -0.17 -26.15 10.63
CA ILE A 263 0.76 -25.48 9.71
C ILE A 263 0.88 -26.25 8.40
N HIS A 264 1.08 -27.57 8.46
CA HIS A 264 1.13 -28.40 7.25
C HIS A 264 -0.18 -28.40 6.48
N GLN A 265 -1.32 -28.49 7.16
CA GLN A 265 -2.64 -28.44 6.53
C GLN A 265 -2.81 -27.12 5.80
N THR A 266 -2.48 -26.00 6.44
CA THR A 266 -2.59 -24.65 5.84
C THR A 266 -1.73 -24.54 4.59
N TYR A 267 -0.46 -24.97 4.65
CA TYR A 267 0.43 -24.94 3.49
C TYR A 267 -0.08 -25.80 2.33
N ARG A 268 -0.50 -27.04 2.61
CA ARG A 268 -1.00 -27.96 1.58
C ARG A 268 -2.30 -27.44 0.95
N VAL A 269 -3.20 -26.86 1.73
CA VAL A 269 -4.45 -26.29 1.21
C VAL A 269 -4.19 -25.02 0.39
N GLN A 270 -3.26 -24.17 0.83
CA GLN A 270 -2.79 -23.02 0.04
C GLN A 270 -2.16 -23.47 -1.28
N TYR A 271 -1.34 -24.54 -1.27
CA TYR A 271 -0.77 -25.13 -2.48
C TYR A 271 -1.86 -25.66 -3.44
N ILE A 272 -2.89 -26.32 -2.91
CA ILE A 272 -4.05 -26.75 -3.71
C ILE A 272 -4.73 -25.53 -4.36
N GLN A 273 -4.93 -24.45 -3.60
CA GLN A 273 -5.56 -23.23 -4.11
C GLN A 273 -4.71 -22.55 -5.19
N ASP A 274 -3.43 -22.32 -4.94
CA ASP A 274 -2.61 -21.44 -5.79
C ASP A 274 -2.01 -22.18 -6.99
N ILE A 275 -1.62 -23.45 -6.82
CA ILE A 275 -0.84 -24.21 -7.80
C ILE A 275 -1.70 -25.23 -8.55
N ILE A 276 -2.58 -25.95 -7.84
CA ILE A 276 -3.39 -27.01 -8.45
C ILE A 276 -4.66 -26.43 -9.08
N LEU A 277 -5.32 -25.48 -8.41
CA LEU A 277 -6.54 -24.83 -8.87
C LEU A 277 -6.34 -23.32 -9.10
N PRO A 278 -5.35 -22.88 -9.91
CA PRO A 278 -5.10 -21.45 -10.11
C PRO A 278 -6.34 -20.79 -10.71
N THR A 279 -6.92 -19.81 -10.01
CA THR A 279 -8.11 -19.09 -10.45
C THR A 279 -7.80 -18.34 -11.75
N PRO A 280 -8.43 -18.67 -12.89
CA PRO A 280 -8.03 -18.15 -14.20
C PRO A 280 -8.42 -16.67 -14.43
N SER A 281 -9.14 -16.00 -13.51
CA SER A 281 -9.43 -14.57 -13.62
C SER A 281 -9.84 -13.91 -12.30
N VAL A 282 -9.52 -12.61 -12.16
CA VAL A 282 -9.85 -11.72 -11.03
C VAL A 282 -11.37 -11.58 -10.79
N PHE A 283 -12.23 -12.04 -11.71
CA PHE A 283 -13.69 -11.99 -11.55
C PHE A 283 -14.32 -13.30 -11.02
N GLU A 284 -13.52 -14.35 -10.78
CA GLU A 284 -13.97 -15.64 -10.22
C GLU A 284 -13.63 -15.80 -8.72
N GLU A 285 -13.26 -14.72 -8.02
CA GLU A 285 -12.88 -14.74 -6.59
C GLU A 285 -13.92 -15.41 -5.66
N ASN A 286 -15.17 -15.53 -6.09
CA ASN A 286 -16.24 -16.13 -5.30
C ASN A 286 -16.38 -17.66 -5.41
N PHE A 287 -15.74 -18.34 -6.36
CA PHE A 287 -15.96 -19.78 -6.57
C PHE A 287 -15.34 -20.68 -5.48
N LEU A 288 -14.27 -20.22 -4.83
CA LEU A 288 -13.57 -20.94 -3.76
C LEU A 288 -13.49 -20.12 -2.47
N SER A 289 -14.48 -19.25 -2.22
CA SER A 289 -14.53 -18.38 -1.04
C SER A 289 -14.49 -19.15 0.28
N THR A 290 -15.06 -20.36 0.34
CA THR A 290 -15.00 -21.21 1.53
C THR A 290 -13.61 -21.81 1.71
N LEU A 291 -12.87 -22.08 0.63
CA LEU A 291 -11.49 -22.56 0.68
C LEU A 291 -10.57 -21.46 1.23
N THR A 292 -10.71 -20.24 0.71
CA THR A 292 -10.01 -19.06 1.24
C THR A 292 -10.34 -18.83 2.71
N SER A 293 -11.62 -18.98 3.09
CA SER A 293 -12.05 -18.87 4.49
C SER A 293 -11.44 -19.97 5.36
N PHE A 294 -11.33 -21.20 4.85
CA PHE A 294 -10.69 -22.31 5.58
C PHE A 294 -9.22 -22.01 5.88
N ILE A 295 -8.46 -21.53 4.89
CA ILE A 295 -7.07 -21.09 5.06
C ILE A 295 -7.02 -19.94 6.09
N PHE A 296 -7.90 -18.96 5.97
CA PHE A 296 -7.99 -17.83 6.89
C PHE A 296 -8.20 -18.28 8.34
N PHE A 297 -9.17 -19.16 8.62
CA PHE A 297 -9.42 -19.66 9.97
C PHE A 297 -8.25 -20.46 10.52
N ASN A 298 -7.59 -21.28 9.70
CA ASN A 298 -6.39 -21.98 10.10
C ASN A 298 -5.25 -21.01 10.47
N LYS A 299 -5.04 -19.93 9.70
CA LYS A 299 -4.02 -18.91 10.03
C LYS A 299 -4.31 -18.25 11.37
N VAL A 300 -5.57 -17.92 11.66
CA VAL A 300 -5.99 -17.37 12.97
C VAL A 300 -5.71 -18.35 14.11
N GLU A 301 -6.02 -19.63 13.93
CA GLU A 301 -5.78 -20.67 14.93
C GLU A 301 -4.29 -20.89 15.20
N ILE A 302 -3.47 -20.96 14.15
CA ILE A 302 -2.01 -21.06 14.26
C ILE A 302 -1.45 -19.88 15.06
N VAL A 303 -1.92 -18.66 14.78
CA VAL A 303 -1.48 -17.47 15.53
C VAL A 303 -1.87 -17.56 17.01
N SER A 304 -3.10 -18.00 17.30
CA SER A 304 -3.56 -18.17 18.69
C SER A 304 -2.71 -19.19 19.45
N MET A 305 -2.44 -20.36 18.85
CA MET A 305 -1.63 -21.41 19.47
C MET A 305 -0.18 -20.96 19.73
N LEU A 306 0.43 -20.26 18.76
CA LEU A 306 1.78 -19.70 18.93
C LEU A 306 1.82 -18.55 19.96
N GLN A 307 0.79 -17.71 20.01
CA GLN A 307 0.68 -16.62 20.98
C GLN A 307 0.56 -17.15 22.42
N GLU A 308 -0.10 -18.28 22.62
CA GLU A 308 -0.25 -18.93 23.93
C GLU A 308 1.01 -19.68 24.40
N ASP A 309 1.90 -20.06 23.47
CA ASP A 309 3.19 -20.69 23.81
C ASP A 309 4.26 -19.63 24.18
N GLU A 310 4.15 -19.10 25.41
CA GLU A 310 5.13 -18.15 25.94
C GLU A 310 6.57 -18.70 25.93
N LYS A 311 6.78 -20.03 26.01
CA LYS A 311 8.13 -20.62 26.02
C LYS A 311 8.75 -20.56 24.64
N PHE A 312 8.00 -20.96 23.61
CA PHE A 312 8.44 -20.88 22.22
C PHE A 312 8.82 -19.45 21.89
N LEU A 313 7.92 -18.48 22.10
CA LEU A 313 8.20 -17.08 21.76
C LEU A 313 9.37 -16.50 22.55
N SER A 314 9.49 -16.80 23.85
CA SER A 314 10.63 -16.36 24.65
C SER A 314 11.97 -16.91 24.12
N GLU A 315 11.99 -18.15 23.63
CA GLU A 315 13.18 -18.75 23.03
C GLU A 315 13.53 -18.11 21.68
N VAL A 316 12.52 -17.79 20.84
CA VAL A 316 12.74 -17.06 19.58
C VAL A 316 13.37 -15.71 19.86
N PHE A 317 12.85 -14.94 20.83
CA PHE A 317 13.41 -13.64 21.21
C PHE A 317 14.83 -13.74 21.79
N ALA A 318 15.08 -14.73 22.63
CA ALA A 318 16.40 -14.96 23.20
C ALA A 318 17.44 -15.23 22.10
N GLN A 319 17.13 -16.11 21.13
CA GLN A 319 18.04 -16.39 20.02
C GLN A 319 18.18 -15.21 19.06
N LEU A 320 17.10 -14.46 18.82
CA LEU A 320 17.13 -13.31 17.93
C LEU A 320 18.08 -12.20 18.41
N THR A 321 18.15 -12.00 19.72
CA THR A 321 18.93 -10.95 20.39
C THR A 321 20.31 -11.41 20.86
N ASP A 322 20.61 -12.71 20.82
CA ASP A 322 21.92 -13.26 21.20
C ASP A 322 22.99 -12.92 20.14
N GLU A 323 24.10 -12.32 20.57
CA GLU A 323 25.27 -12.02 19.74
C GLU A 323 25.90 -13.30 19.17
N ALA A 324 25.75 -14.44 19.84
CA ALA A 324 26.31 -15.72 19.40
C ALA A 324 25.48 -16.40 18.30
N THR A 325 24.28 -15.89 17.98
CA THR A 325 23.44 -16.46 16.92
C THR A 325 24.07 -16.21 15.55
N ASP A 326 24.09 -17.26 14.73
CA ASP A 326 24.56 -17.21 13.36
C ASP A 326 23.68 -16.32 12.47
N ASP A 327 24.26 -15.66 11.46
CA ASP A 327 23.54 -14.72 10.60
C ASP A 327 22.42 -15.39 9.79
N ASP A 328 22.61 -16.62 9.31
CA ASP A 328 21.57 -17.36 8.60
C ASP A 328 20.45 -17.73 9.57
N LYS A 329 20.81 -18.13 10.79
CA LYS A 329 19.82 -18.42 11.82
C LYS A 329 19.03 -17.17 12.22
N ARG A 330 19.69 -16.01 12.31
CA ARG A 330 19.04 -14.75 12.62
C ARG A 330 18.10 -14.31 11.50
N ARG A 331 18.49 -14.45 10.23
CA ARG A 331 17.62 -14.24 9.06
C ARG A 331 16.34 -15.08 9.15
N GLU A 332 16.46 -16.36 9.47
CA GLU A 332 15.31 -17.24 9.68
C GLU A 332 14.37 -16.75 10.79
N LEU A 333 14.92 -16.38 11.95
CA LEU A 333 14.14 -15.92 13.11
C LEU A 333 13.39 -14.62 12.80
N VAL A 334 14.02 -13.67 12.10
CA VAL A 334 13.38 -12.42 11.69
C VAL A 334 12.28 -12.68 10.66
N ASN A 335 12.53 -13.54 9.66
CA ASN A 335 11.51 -13.89 8.66
C ASN A 335 10.30 -14.56 9.30
N PHE A 336 10.52 -15.46 10.27
CA PHE A 336 9.44 -16.03 11.06
C PHE A 336 8.59 -14.95 11.73
N PHE A 337 9.20 -13.96 12.40
CA PHE A 337 8.45 -12.87 13.03
C PHE A 337 7.76 -11.96 12.01
N LYS A 338 8.37 -11.72 10.85
CA LYS A 338 7.75 -10.97 9.75
C LYS A 338 6.45 -11.64 9.32
N GLU A 339 6.47 -12.95 9.09
CA GLU A 339 5.28 -13.71 8.70
C GLU A 339 4.26 -13.83 9.83
N PHE A 340 4.72 -14.03 11.06
CA PHE A 340 3.87 -14.08 12.24
C PHE A 340 3.11 -12.76 12.45
N CYS A 341 3.79 -11.62 12.28
CA CYS A 341 3.17 -10.31 12.31
C CYS A 341 2.30 -10.04 11.07
N ALA A 342 2.65 -10.55 9.88
CA ALA A 342 1.80 -10.43 8.70
C ALA A 342 0.45 -11.14 8.90
N PHE A 343 0.45 -12.30 9.59
CA PHE A 343 -0.78 -13.01 9.92
C PHE A 343 -1.68 -12.23 10.89
N SER A 344 -1.14 -11.26 11.64
CA SER A 344 -1.94 -10.41 12.53
C SER A 344 -3.03 -9.59 11.81
N GLN A 345 -2.86 -9.35 10.49
CA GLN A 345 -3.87 -8.70 9.66
C GLN A 345 -5.16 -9.51 9.54
N THR A 346 -5.06 -10.84 9.69
CA THR A 346 -6.21 -11.75 9.66
C THR A 346 -6.98 -11.79 10.98
N LEU A 347 -6.39 -11.25 12.06
CA LEU A 347 -7.03 -11.24 13.38
C LEU A 347 -8.10 -10.16 13.48
N GLN A 348 -9.14 -10.44 14.25
CA GLN A 348 -10.10 -9.42 14.67
C GLN A 348 -9.40 -8.34 15.52
N PRO A 349 -9.87 -7.08 15.50
CA PRO A 349 -9.18 -5.96 16.17
C PRO A 349 -8.84 -6.20 17.65
N GLN A 350 -9.71 -6.87 18.40
CA GLN A 350 -9.49 -7.19 19.81
C GLN A 350 -8.36 -8.21 20.01
N ASN A 351 -8.35 -9.28 19.21
CA ASN A 351 -7.32 -10.31 19.26
C ASN A 351 -5.98 -9.76 18.76
N ARG A 352 -6.02 -8.88 17.76
CA ARG A 352 -4.82 -8.19 17.24
C ARG A 352 -4.17 -7.28 18.29
N ASP A 353 -4.96 -6.52 19.05
CA ASP A 353 -4.45 -5.72 20.16
C ASP A 353 -3.82 -6.60 21.25
N ALA A 354 -4.46 -7.71 21.61
CA ALA A 354 -3.90 -8.68 22.56
C ALA A 354 -2.58 -9.29 22.04
N PHE A 355 -2.53 -9.64 20.76
CA PHE A 355 -1.34 -10.18 20.09
C PHE A 355 -0.14 -9.24 20.20
N PHE A 356 -0.28 -7.97 19.78
CA PHE A 356 0.83 -7.02 19.86
C PHE A 356 1.23 -6.70 21.31
N LYS A 357 0.30 -6.71 22.26
CA LYS A 357 0.61 -6.58 23.69
C LYS A 357 1.45 -7.74 24.21
N THR A 358 1.14 -8.98 23.80
CA THR A 358 1.97 -10.15 24.14
C THR A 358 3.37 -10.01 23.56
N LEU A 359 3.52 -9.65 22.28
CA LEU A 359 4.83 -9.46 21.65
C LEU A 359 5.65 -8.35 22.32
N ALA A 360 5.02 -7.23 22.66
CA ALA A 360 5.67 -6.13 23.38
C ALA A 360 6.15 -6.56 24.77
N LYS A 361 5.32 -7.29 25.53
CA LYS A 361 5.70 -7.85 26.84
C LYS A 361 6.91 -8.80 26.74
N LEU A 362 7.02 -9.55 25.66
CA LEU A 362 8.11 -10.50 25.43
C LEU A 362 9.38 -9.87 24.85
N GLY A 363 9.34 -8.59 24.46
CA GLY A 363 10.53 -7.84 24.04
C GLY A 363 10.72 -7.70 22.53
N ILE A 364 9.65 -7.67 21.72
CA ILE A 364 9.78 -7.40 20.28
C ILE A 364 10.44 -6.05 19.97
N LEU A 365 10.14 -4.99 20.74
CA LEU A 365 10.69 -3.65 20.51
C LEU A 365 12.20 -3.57 20.81
N PRO A 366 12.71 -4.06 21.96
CA PRO A 366 14.15 -4.21 22.16
C PRO A 366 14.83 -5.11 21.12
N ALA A 367 14.15 -6.17 20.67
CA ALA A 367 14.70 -7.02 19.62
C ALA A 367 14.86 -6.26 18.30
N LEU A 368 13.88 -5.43 17.92
CA LEU A 368 13.91 -4.58 16.74
C LEU A 368 15.04 -3.55 16.78
N GLU A 369 15.30 -2.94 17.94
CA GLU A 369 16.44 -2.03 18.15
C GLU A 369 17.75 -2.68 17.71
N ILE A 370 18.00 -3.92 18.17
CA ILE A 370 19.20 -4.69 17.85
C ILE A 370 19.24 -5.08 16.36
N VAL A 371 18.17 -5.68 15.83
CA VAL A 371 18.20 -6.21 14.45
C VAL A 371 18.19 -5.12 13.39
N MET A 372 17.58 -3.96 13.69
CA MET A 372 17.68 -2.79 12.82
C MET A 372 19.09 -2.20 12.86
N GLY A 373 19.79 -2.24 13.99
CA GLY A 373 21.19 -1.81 14.08
C GLY A 373 22.20 -2.62 13.24
N MET A 374 21.81 -3.77 12.68
CA MET A 374 22.71 -4.65 11.94
C MET A 374 23.04 -4.16 10.52
N ASP A 375 24.19 -4.59 9.99
CA ASP A 375 24.64 -4.27 8.61
C ASP A 375 23.93 -5.08 7.51
N ASP A 376 23.17 -6.11 7.88
CA ASP A 376 22.45 -6.98 6.94
C ASP A 376 21.16 -6.32 6.42
N LEU A 377 21.14 -6.04 5.12
CA LEU A 377 20.01 -5.43 4.42
C LEU A 377 18.72 -6.27 4.48
N GLN A 378 18.81 -7.60 4.39
CA GLN A 378 17.62 -8.47 4.40
C GLN A 378 16.99 -8.49 5.80
N VAL A 379 17.82 -8.63 6.84
CA VAL A 379 17.37 -8.55 8.24
C VAL A 379 16.73 -7.20 8.53
N ARG A 380 17.37 -6.09 8.13
CA ARG A 380 16.80 -4.74 8.31
C ARG A 380 15.48 -4.56 7.57
N SER A 381 15.36 -5.07 6.35
CA SER A 381 14.13 -4.99 5.58
C SER A 381 13.00 -5.75 6.28
N ALA A 382 13.25 -6.96 6.75
CA ALA A 382 12.25 -7.76 7.45
C ALA A 382 11.89 -7.16 8.83
N ALA A 383 12.87 -6.59 9.55
CA ALA A 383 12.63 -5.82 10.78
C ALA A 383 11.77 -4.58 10.53
N THR A 384 11.98 -3.89 9.41
CA THR A 384 11.16 -2.74 8.99
C THR A 384 9.71 -3.15 8.72
N ASP A 385 9.48 -4.30 8.08
CA ASP A 385 8.14 -4.84 7.89
C ASP A 385 7.45 -5.15 9.23
N ILE A 386 8.16 -5.80 10.15
CA ILE A 386 7.64 -6.07 11.51
C ILE A 386 7.28 -4.76 12.23
N PHE A 387 8.18 -3.77 12.19
CA PHE A 387 7.95 -2.46 12.80
C PHE A 387 6.76 -1.75 12.17
N SER A 388 6.54 -1.91 10.86
CA SER A 388 5.40 -1.32 10.17
C SER A 388 4.06 -1.82 10.73
N TYR A 389 3.93 -3.12 11.02
CA TYR A 389 2.72 -3.68 11.63
C TYR A 389 2.50 -3.15 13.05
N LEU A 390 3.57 -2.99 13.85
CA LEU A 390 3.47 -2.42 15.20
C LEU A 390 2.99 -0.97 15.16
N VAL A 391 3.54 -0.15 14.26
CA VAL A 391 3.16 1.26 14.11
C VAL A 391 1.74 1.41 13.54
N GLU A 392 1.35 0.56 12.59
CA GLU A 392 0.02 0.59 11.98
C GLU A 392 -1.08 0.20 12.98
N PHE A 393 -0.86 -0.86 13.77
CA PHE A 393 -1.90 -1.43 14.63
C PHE A 393 -1.80 -0.99 16.09
N SER A 394 -0.66 -0.51 16.56
CA SER A 394 -0.44 -0.14 17.98
C SER A 394 0.55 1.03 18.15
N PRO A 395 0.30 2.21 17.53
CA PRO A 395 1.25 3.34 17.58
C PRO A 395 1.52 3.85 19.01
N SER A 396 0.51 3.92 19.88
CA SER A 396 0.68 4.38 21.27
C SER A 396 1.59 3.46 22.09
N MET A 397 1.57 2.15 21.83
CA MET A 397 2.47 1.19 22.48
C MET A 397 3.93 1.44 22.08
N VAL A 398 4.17 1.71 20.80
CA VAL A 398 5.51 2.06 20.31
C VAL A 398 5.98 3.38 20.93
N ARG A 399 5.11 4.40 21.02
CA ARG A 399 5.43 5.68 21.68
C ARG A 399 5.81 5.52 23.14
N GLU A 400 5.00 4.77 23.89
CA GLU A 400 5.24 4.51 25.30
C GLU A 400 6.59 3.82 25.51
N PHE A 401 6.92 2.82 24.68
CA PHE A 401 8.21 2.14 24.73
C PHE A 401 9.39 3.09 24.50
N VAL A 402 9.41 3.86 23.40
CA VAL A 402 10.57 4.72 23.08
C VAL A 402 10.75 5.85 24.11
N MET A 403 9.65 6.31 24.74
CA MET A 403 9.72 7.27 25.84
C MET A 403 10.29 6.65 27.13
N GLN A 404 9.99 5.38 27.41
CA GLN A 404 10.55 4.66 28.56
C GLN A 404 12.02 4.30 28.33
N GLU A 405 12.39 3.92 27.11
CA GLU A 405 13.75 3.63 26.68
C GLU A 405 14.68 4.82 26.91
N ALA A 406 14.23 6.03 26.59
CA ALA A 406 15.00 7.26 26.79
C ALA A 406 15.25 7.65 28.25
N GLN A 407 14.55 7.02 29.21
CA GLN A 407 14.87 7.18 30.63
C GLN A 407 16.02 6.27 31.07
N GLN A 408 16.37 5.26 30.27
CA GLN A 408 17.29 4.17 30.63
C GLN A 408 18.55 4.15 29.76
N SER A 409 18.46 4.65 28.52
CA SER A 409 19.51 4.60 27.50
C SER A 409 19.93 6.01 27.06
N ASP A 410 21.15 6.12 26.53
CA ASP A 410 21.63 7.35 25.86
C ASP A 410 20.93 7.54 24.50
N ASP A 411 20.82 8.81 24.06
CA ASP A 411 20.12 9.19 22.83
C ASP A 411 20.58 8.41 21.58
N ASP A 412 21.87 8.11 21.47
CA ASP A 412 22.46 7.45 20.29
C ASP A 412 22.02 5.97 20.13
N ILE A 413 21.34 5.39 21.13
CA ILE A 413 20.97 3.97 21.17
C ILE A 413 19.45 3.78 20.97
N LEU A 414 18.66 4.85 21.04
CA LEU A 414 17.20 4.74 21.00
C LEU A 414 16.71 4.14 19.68
N LEU A 415 15.75 3.22 19.75
CA LEU A 415 15.14 2.56 18.57
C LEU A 415 14.68 3.59 17.53
N ILE A 416 14.05 4.68 17.99
CA ILE A 416 13.57 5.76 17.10
C ILE A 416 14.72 6.48 16.39
N ASN A 417 15.87 6.62 17.04
CA ASN A 417 17.06 7.25 16.46
C ASN A 417 17.75 6.31 15.48
N VAL A 418 17.83 5.00 15.76
CA VAL A 418 18.28 3.99 14.79
C VAL A 418 17.44 4.05 13.51
N ILE A 419 16.11 4.17 13.63
CA ILE A 419 15.20 4.32 12.48
C ILE A 419 15.46 5.63 11.71
N ILE A 420 15.65 6.75 12.43
CA ILE A 420 15.96 8.04 11.82
C ILE A 420 17.30 7.97 11.05
N GLU A 421 18.33 7.37 11.65
CA GLU A 421 19.63 7.19 11.03
C GLU A 421 19.55 6.31 9.79
N GLN A 422 18.83 5.19 9.83
CA GLN A 422 18.60 4.34 8.65
C GLN A 422 17.88 5.09 7.53
N MET A 423 16.80 5.82 7.85
CA MET A 423 16.06 6.62 6.88
C MET A 423 16.97 7.67 6.21
N ILE A 424 17.91 8.24 6.96
CA ILE A 424 18.85 9.25 6.48
C ILE A 424 19.99 8.60 5.68
N CYS A 425 20.51 7.48 6.13
CA CYS A 425 21.67 6.82 5.53
C CYS A 425 21.30 5.92 4.35
N ASP A 426 20.02 5.71 4.07
CA ASP A 426 19.57 4.92 2.92
C ASP A 426 20.07 5.52 1.59
N THR A 427 21.00 4.79 0.97
CA THR A 427 21.63 5.16 -0.29
C THR A 427 20.88 4.62 -1.51
N ASP A 428 19.85 3.79 -1.36
CA ASP A 428 19.18 3.09 -2.45
C ASP A 428 17.73 3.58 -2.66
N PRO A 429 17.51 4.48 -3.64
CA PRO A 429 16.17 4.96 -3.98
C PRO A 429 15.22 3.89 -4.55
N GLU A 430 15.74 2.75 -5.03
CA GLU A 430 14.94 1.70 -5.67
C GLU A 430 14.29 0.75 -4.65
N LEU A 431 14.91 0.59 -3.47
CA LEU A 431 14.40 -0.30 -2.41
C LEU A 431 13.28 0.31 -1.56
N GLY A 432 13.07 1.63 -1.63
CA GLY A 432 11.95 2.30 -0.96
C GLY A 432 11.95 2.25 0.59
N GLY A 433 12.96 1.66 1.22
CA GLY A 433 13.05 1.47 2.68
C GLY A 433 12.96 2.79 3.46
N ALA A 434 13.75 3.80 3.06
CA ALA A 434 13.64 5.13 3.66
C ALA A 434 12.26 5.79 3.46
N VAL A 435 11.53 5.49 2.39
CA VAL A 435 10.16 6.00 2.19
C VAL A 435 9.20 5.33 3.16
N GLN A 436 9.35 4.02 3.37
CA GLN A 436 8.58 3.27 4.35
C GLN A 436 8.85 3.79 5.77
N LEU A 437 10.12 3.84 6.20
CA LEU A 437 10.52 4.37 7.53
C LEU A 437 10.04 5.82 7.74
N MET A 438 10.12 6.67 6.72
CA MET A 438 9.57 8.01 6.74
C MET A 438 8.05 8.03 6.98
N GLY A 439 7.32 7.12 6.33
CA GLY A 439 5.90 6.93 6.55
C GLY A 439 5.58 6.50 7.99
N LEU A 440 6.36 5.57 8.54
CA LEU A 440 6.20 5.07 9.92
C LEU A 440 6.49 6.16 10.95
N LEU A 441 7.60 6.89 10.81
CA LEU A 441 7.93 8.03 11.65
C LEU A 441 6.82 9.09 11.58
N ARG A 442 6.29 9.37 10.38
CA ARG A 442 5.18 10.31 10.21
C ARG A 442 3.94 9.86 11.00
N THR A 443 3.59 8.59 10.94
CA THR A 443 2.47 8.03 11.71
C THR A 443 2.73 8.18 13.21
N LEU A 444 3.96 7.92 13.70
CA LEU A 444 4.28 8.06 15.11
C LEU A 444 4.17 9.51 15.60
N ILE A 445 4.56 10.49 14.78
CA ILE A 445 4.54 11.91 15.14
C ILE A 445 3.22 12.63 14.79
N ASP A 446 2.26 11.95 14.16
CA ASP A 446 0.99 12.58 13.75
C ASP A 446 0.15 12.95 14.99
N PRO A 447 -0.13 14.24 15.25
CA PRO A 447 -0.91 14.61 16.42
C PRO A 447 -2.36 14.14 16.38
N GLU A 448 -2.91 13.84 15.19
CA GLU A 448 -4.30 13.43 15.01
C GLU A 448 -4.56 11.98 15.47
N ASN A 449 -3.53 11.14 15.51
CA ASN A 449 -3.64 9.75 15.96
C ASN A 449 -3.11 9.53 17.40
N MET A 450 -2.79 10.61 18.11
CA MET A 450 -2.51 10.60 19.54
C MET A 450 -3.85 10.79 20.25
N LEU A 451 -4.37 9.71 20.86
CA LEU A 451 -5.67 9.76 21.49
C LEU A 451 -5.68 10.85 22.58
N ALA A 452 -6.75 11.64 22.61
CA ALA A 452 -7.08 12.42 23.78
C ALA A 452 -7.51 11.43 24.88
N THR A 453 -6.55 10.80 25.54
CA THR A 453 -6.81 10.13 26.81
C THR A 453 -7.46 11.13 27.76
N THR A 454 -8.17 10.65 28.77
CA THR A 454 -8.84 11.48 29.79
C THR A 454 -7.90 12.52 30.44
N ASN A 455 -6.58 12.36 30.26
CA ASN A 455 -5.52 13.22 30.76
C ASN A 455 -4.82 14.10 29.71
N LYS A 456 -5.18 14.16 28.42
CA LYS A 456 -4.56 15.07 27.41
C LYS A 456 -3.01 15.05 27.30
N THR A 457 -2.29 14.15 27.98
CA THR A 457 -0.85 14.26 28.19
C THR A 457 0.01 13.53 27.17
N GLU A 458 -0.49 12.44 26.55
CA GLU A 458 0.29 11.63 25.58
C GLU A 458 0.85 12.50 24.45
N LYS A 459 0.02 13.41 23.90
CA LYS A 459 0.44 14.33 22.84
C LYS A 459 1.60 15.22 23.29
N SER A 460 1.47 15.92 24.40
CA SER A 460 2.53 16.83 24.87
C SER A 460 3.79 16.08 25.28
N GLU A 461 3.65 14.94 25.94
CA GLU A 461 4.77 14.14 26.44
C GLU A 461 5.59 13.53 25.30
N PHE A 462 4.94 12.85 24.34
CA PHE A 462 5.64 12.21 23.23
C PHE A 462 6.29 13.23 22.30
N LEU A 463 5.59 14.34 22.02
CA LEU A 463 6.17 15.41 21.20
C LEU A 463 7.39 16.03 21.89
N ASN A 464 7.30 16.34 23.19
CA ASN A 464 8.44 16.84 23.96
C ASN A 464 9.60 15.85 23.98
N PHE A 465 9.32 14.55 24.12
CA PHE A 465 10.32 13.50 23.98
C PHE A 465 11.02 13.55 22.62
N PHE A 466 10.25 13.51 21.52
CA PHE A 466 10.77 13.52 20.15
C PHE A 466 11.64 14.77 19.88
N TYR A 467 11.21 15.93 20.40
CA TYR A 467 11.97 17.17 20.28
C TYR A 467 13.31 17.12 21.01
N ASN A 468 13.34 16.63 22.25
CA ASN A 468 14.55 16.65 23.06
C ASN A 468 15.57 15.58 22.63
N HIS A 469 15.11 14.40 22.21
CA HIS A 469 15.98 13.24 22.02
C HIS A 469 16.17 12.84 20.54
N CYS A 470 15.31 13.29 19.61
CA CYS A 470 15.36 12.83 18.21
C CYS A 470 15.73 13.94 17.22
N MET A 471 15.40 15.20 17.51
CA MET A 471 15.62 16.27 16.54
C MET A 471 17.10 16.52 16.23
N HIS A 472 17.99 16.35 17.21
CA HIS A 472 19.41 16.57 17.01
C HIS A 472 20.01 15.53 16.04
N VAL A 473 19.56 14.27 16.10
CA VAL A 473 19.94 13.21 15.15
C VAL A 473 19.47 13.54 13.74
N LEU A 474 18.21 14.01 13.62
CA LEU A 474 17.64 14.39 12.34
C LEU A 474 18.38 15.58 11.67
N THR A 475 18.82 16.52 12.48
CA THR A 475 19.45 17.76 12.02
C THR A 475 20.97 17.64 11.87
N ALA A 476 21.60 16.64 12.50
CA ALA A 476 23.04 16.42 12.44
C ALA A 476 23.59 16.29 11.00
N PRO A 477 22.98 15.55 10.06
CA PRO A 477 23.45 15.51 8.67
C PRO A 477 23.35 16.87 7.96
N LEU A 478 22.37 17.71 8.33
CA LEU A 478 22.23 19.07 7.78
C LEU A 478 23.37 19.97 8.28
N LEU A 479 23.80 19.78 9.54
CA LEU A 479 24.86 20.54 10.21
C LEU A 479 26.27 20.08 9.84
N ALA A 480 26.50 18.78 9.62
CA ALA A 480 27.81 18.24 9.27
C ALA A 480 28.35 18.83 7.95
N ASN A 481 27.46 19.12 7.00
CA ASN A 481 27.81 19.66 5.67
C ASN A 481 28.18 21.16 5.66
N THR A 482 27.99 21.89 6.77
CA THR A 482 28.40 23.31 6.89
C THR A 482 29.70 23.49 7.68
N SER A 483 30.29 22.40 8.20
CA SER A 483 31.47 22.44 9.09
C SER A 483 32.82 22.19 8.39
N GLU A 484 32.84 21.72 7.15
CA GLU A 484 34.10 21.51 6.38
C GLU A 484 34.54 22.77 5.62
N ASP A 485 34.82 23.86 6.33
CA ASP A 485 35.53 25.02 5.76
C ASP A 485 36.89 25.28 6.43
N LYS A 486 37.62 24.20 6.80
CA LYS A 486 39.05 24.25 7.14
C LYS A 486 39.80 22.93 6.85
N CYS A 487 39.94 22.53 5.59
CA CYS A 487 41.14 21.76 5.20
C CYS A 487 41.40 21.72 3.68
N GLU A 488 41.70 22.87 3.07
CA GLU A 488 42.46 22.85 1.82
C GLU A 488 43.97 22.89 2.13
N LYS A 489 44.59 21.70 2.08
CA LYS A 489 45.90 21.39 1.45
C LYS A 489 46.53 20.15 2.10
N ASP A 490 46.29 18.98 1.53
CA ASP A 490 47.34 18.15 0.91
C ASP A 490 46.79 16.77 0.51
N ASN A 491 47.27 16.29 -0.64
CA ASN A 491 46.81 15.11 -1.37
C ASN A 491 47.01 13.77 -0.62
N ILE A 492 46.11 12.78 -0.83
CA ILE A 492 46.35 11.47 -1.48
C ILE A 492 45.16 10.50 -1.24
N VAL A 493 44.55 10.08 -2.36
CA VAL A 493 43.84 8.81 -2.68
C VAL A 493 43.26 7.96 -1.55
N GLY A 494 41.93 7.74 -1.58
CA GLY A 494 41.32 6.46 -1.21
C GLY A 494 40.26 6.45 -0.10
N SER A 495 39.14 7.17 -0.28
CA SER A 495 37.80 6.75 0.20
C SER A 495 36.76 7.73 -0.31
N ASN A 496 35.87 7.27 -1.18
CA ASN A 496 34.68 8.01 -1.58
C ASN A 496 33.69 8.06 -0.41
N LYS A 497 33.86 9.00 0.52
CA LYS A 497 32.78 9.48 1.39
C LYS A 497 32.29 10.78 0.78
N ASN A 498 31.36 10.69 -0.18
CA ASN A 498 30.78 11.86 -0.81
C ASN A 498 29.88 12.58 0.20
N ASN A 499 30.44 13.66 0.73
CA ASN A 499 29.82 14.69 1.56
C ASN A 499 28.57 15.27 0.86
N THR A 500 27.43 14.61 1.05
CA THR A 500 26.17 14.96 0.41
C THR A 500 25.16 15.21 1.52
N ILE A 501 24.59 16.40 1.57
CA ILE A 501 23.40 16.64 2.41
C ILE A 501 22.37 15.58 2.07
N CYS A 502 21.96 14.82 3.08
CA CYS A 502 21.01 13.74 2.95
C CYS A 502 19.67 14.27 2.41
N PRO A 503 19.26 13.90 1.18
CA PRO A 503 17.93 14.24 0.67
C PRO A 503 16.82 13.70 1.56
N GLY A 504 17.05 12.62 2.31
CA GLY A 504 16.15 12.05 3.31
C GLY A 504 15.77 13.01 4.43
N ALA A 505 16.75 13.73 5.02
CA ALA A 505 16.49 14.71 6.07
C ALA A 505 15.63 15.90 5.58
N LEU A 506 15.91 16.41 4.37
CA LEU A 506 15.11 17.48 3.76
C LEU A 506 13.70 17.01 3.36
N ARG A 507 13.57 15.78 2.82
CA ARG A 507 12.27 15.17 2.51
C ARG A 507 11.43 14.97 3.77
N PHE A 508 12.04 14.52 4.88
CA PHE A 508 11.35 14.37 6.15
C PHE A 508 10.93 15.73 6.72
N MET A 509 11.84 16.71 6.77
CA MET A 509 11.52 18.07 7.24
C MET A 509 10.35 18.67 6.45
N ARG A 510 10.32 18.50 5.13
CA ARG A 510 9.17 18.88 4.29
C ARG A 510 7.88 18.19 4.74
N ARG A 511 7.96 16.90 5.08
CA ARG A 511 6.79 16.12 5.49
C ARG A 511 6.26 16.55 6.86
N ILE A 512 7.13 16.85 7.83
CA ILE A 512 6.75 17.44 9.13
C ILE A 512 6.02 18.75 8.90
N ILE A 513 6.60 19.65 8.11
CA ILE A 513 6.00 20.94 7.76
C ILE A 513 4.65 20.75 7.08
N GLY A 514 4.52 19.71 6.25
CA GLY A 514 3.27 19.31 5.61
C GLY A 514 2.18 18.78 6.55
N LEU A 515 2.49 18.47 7.81
CA LEU A 515 1.47 18.21 8.84
C LEU A 515 0.71 19.48 9.23
N LYS A 516 1.29 20.66 8.99
CA LYS A 516 0.72 21.99 9.30
C LYS A 516 0.35 22.20 10.78
N ASP A 517 0.90 21.41 11.68
CA ASP A 517 0.70 21.60 13.12
C ASP A 517 1.60 22.75 13.62
N GLU A 518 0.99 23.69 14.34
CA GLU A 518 1.67 24.92 14.81
C GLU A 518 2.72 24.64 15.90
N PHE A 519 2.67 23.51 16.61
CA PHE A 519 3.71 23.13 17.56
C PHE A 519 5.02 22.84 16.82
N TYR A 520 4.98 22.06 15.74
CA TYR A 520 6.16 21.83 14.90
C TYR A 520 6.69 23.12 14.29
N ASN A 521 5.80 23.98 13.81
CA ASN A 521 6.21 25.25 13.21
C ASN A 521 6.90 26.16 14.23
N ARG A 522 6.35 26.29 15.44
CA ARG A 522 6.97 27.04 16.54
C ARG A 522 8.31 26.45 16.93
N TYR A 523 8.45 25.13 16.92
CA TYR A 523 9.70 24.47 17.25
C TYR A 523 10.78 24.68 16.18
N ILE A 524 10.44 24.51 14.89
CA ILE A 524 11.35 24.79 13.76
C ILE A 524 11.86 26.23 13.82
N THR A 525 11.00 27.18 14.20
CA THR A 525 11.35 28.59 14.31
C THR A 525 12.15 28.92 15.57
N LYS A 526 11.79 28.40 16.76
CA LYS A 526 12.57 28.58 18.00
C LYS A 526 13.95 27.92 17.95
N GLY A 527 14.05 26.72 17.36
CA GLY A 527 15.30 25.99 17.18
C GLY A 527 16.18 26.51 16.03
N ASN A 528 15.72 27.51 15.28
CA ASN A 528 16.40 28.10 14.14
C ASN A 528 16.80 27.08 13.05
N LEU A 529 16.00 26.04 12.83
CA LEU A 529 16.38 24.88 12.03
C LEU A 529 16.49 25.17 10.52
N PHE A 530 16.02 26.34 10.08
CA PHE A 530 16.27 26.82 8.71
C PHE A 530 17.68 27.35 8.52
N GLU A 531 18.38 27.78 9.58
CA GLU A 531 19.75 28.30 9.48
C GLU A 531 20.72 27.32 8.81
N PRO A 532 20.86 26.06 9.26
CA PRO A 532 21.75 25.11 8.58
C PRO A 532 21.34 24.82 7.14
N VAL A 533 20.03 24.75 6.85
CA VAL A 533 19.50 24.52 5.49
C VAL A 533 19.82 25.71 4.56
N ILE A 534 19.73 26.93 5.07
CA ILE A 534 20.02 28.16 4.32
C ILE A 534 21.52 28.35 4.14
N ASN A 535 22.33 28.08 5.17
CA ASN A 535 23.79 28.12 5.06
C ASN A 535 24.27 27.12 4.00
N ALA A 536 23.76 25.89 4.03
CA ALA A 536 24.02 24.90 2.99
C ALA A 536 23.66 25.38 1.57
N LEU A 537 22.53 26.08 1.41
CA LEU A 537 22.12 26.67 0.12
C LEU A 537 23.10 27.75 -0.35
N LEU A 538 23.55 28.62 0.57
CA LEU A 538 24.48 29.71 0.27
C LEU A 538 25.88 29.20 -0.05
N ASP A 539 26.38 28.23 0.72
CA ASP A 539 27.70 27.62 0.54
C ASP A 539 27.79 26.84 -0.78
N ASN A 540 26.68 26.23 -1.21
CA ASN A 540 26.58 25.56 -2.50
C ASN A 540 26.66 26.54 -3.70
N GLY A 541 26.39 27.84 -3.48
CA GLY A 541 26.49 28.89 -4.49
C GLY A 541 25.62 28.64 -5.73
N THR A 542 26.18 28.86 -6.92
CA THR A 542 25.45 28.71 -8.20
C THR A 542 25.43 27.26 -8.74
N ARG A 543 25.85 26.27 -7.95
CA ARG A 543 25.91 24.88 -8.41
C ARG A 543 24.49 24.30 -8.41
N TYR A 544 24.05 23.84 -9.57
CA TYR A 544 22.75 23.18 -9.71
C TYR A 544 22.91 21.68 -9.44
N ASN A 545 22.56 21.24 -8.25
CA ASN A 545 22.63 19.85 -7.81
C ASN A 545 21.32 19.44 -7.10
N LEU A 546 21.20 18.16 -6.79
CA LEU A 546 20.00 17.59 -6.14
C LEU A 546 19.66 18.31 -4.82
N LEU A 547 20.69 18.70 -4.07
CA LEU A 547 20.56 19.47 -2.84
C LEU A 547 19.89 20.84 -3.10
N ASN A 548 20.41 21.63 -4.04
CA ASN A 548 19.86 22.94 -4.39
C ASN A 548 18.38 22.82 -4.77
N SER A 549 18.05 21.83 -5.60
CA SER A 549 16.66 21.54 -5.97
C SER A 549 15.79 21.16 -4.78
N ALA A 550 16.27 20.30 -3.87
CA ALA A 550 15.52 19.86 -2.69
C ALA A 550 15.26 21.00 -1.70
N VAL A 551 16.25 21.87 -1.46
CA VAL A 551 16.10 23.03 -0.57
C VAL A 551 15.15 24.06 -1.14
N VAL A 552 15.27 24.38 -2.44
CA VAL A 552 14.34 25.30 -3.10
C VAL A 552 12.92 24.74 -3.07
N GLU A 553 12.75 23.44 -3.31
CA GLU A 553 11.45 22.77 -3.26
C GLU A 553 10.82 22.83 -1.85
N LEU A 554 11.61 22.65 -0.78
CA LEU A 554 11.15 22.82 0.60
C LEU A 554 10.58 24.22 0.86
N PHE A 555 11.33 25.27 0.48
CA PHE A 555 10.86 26.65 0.66
C PHE A 555 9.68 27.01 -0.25
N GLU A 556 9.63 26.43 -1.45
CA GLU A 556 8.51 26.57 -2.36
C GLU A 556 7.25 25.90 -1.81
N PHE A 557 7.39 24.74 -1.17
CA PHE A 557 6.30 24.06 -0.48
C PHE A 557 5.72 24.93 0.65
N ILE A 558 6.56 25.50 1.52
CA ILE A 558 6.13 26.44 2.58
C ILE A 558 5.33 27.61 2.00
N ARG A 559 5.79 28.15 0.86
CA ARG A 559 5.16 29.27 0.16
C ARG A 559 3.79 28.90 -0.42
N VAL A 560 3.70 27.74 -1.07
CA VAL A 560 2.50 27.26 -1.75
C VAL A 560 1.43 26.87 -0.73
N GLU A 561 1.83 26.17 0.34
CA GLU A 561 0.95 25.74 1.42
C GLU A 561 0.52 26.87 2.37
N ASP A 562 1.07 28.08 2.20
CA ASP A 562 0.75 29.30 2.95
C ASP A 562 0.96 29.17 4.47
N ILE A 563 2.07 28.55 4.88
CA ILE A 563 2.38 28.32 6.29
C ILE A 563 2.96 29.60 6.90
N LYS A 564 2.09 30.38 7.56
CA LYS A 564 2.35 31.77 7.94
C LYS A 564 3.46 31.93 8.98
N SER A 565 3.45 31.11 10.03
CA SER A 565 4.44 31.17 11.11
C SER A 565 5.87 30.91 10.58
N LEU A 566 6.03 29.90 9.73
CA LEU A 566 7.30 29.61 9.06
C LEU A 566 7.68 30.71 8.06
N THR A 567 6.73 31.19 7.26
CA THR A 567 6.96 32.26 6.27
C THR A 567 7.46 33.54 6.94
N ALA A 568 6.86 33.93 8.07
CA ALA A 568 7.29 35.08 8.85
C ALA A 568 8.73 34.90 9.36
N HIS A 569 9.01 33.78 10.01
CA HIS A 569 10.35 33.51 10.53
C HIS A 569 11.43 33.47 9.44
N ILE A 570 11.15 32.85 8.29
CA ILE A 570 12.10 32.80 7.16
C ILE A 570 12.39 34.21 6.64
N VAL A 571 11.35 35.03 6.43
CA VAL A 571 11.51 36.36 5.85
C VAL A 571 12.18 37.33 6.83
N GLU A 572 11.81 37.28 8.11
CA GLU A 572 12.34 38.18 9.13
C GLU A 572 13.80 37.91 9.45
N ASN A 573 14.20 36.64 9.52
CA ASN A 573 15.55 36.25 9.94
C ASN A 573 16.53 36.05 8.78
N PHE A 574 16.08 35.55 7.63
CA PHE A 574 17.00 35.08 6.58
C PHE A 574 16.86 35.77 5.21
N TYR A 575 15.81 36.56 4.97
CA TYR A 575 15.57 37.12 3.63
C TYR A 575 16.74 37.94 3.08
N LYS A 576 17.47 38.65 3.94
CA LYS A 576 18.63 39.45 3.52
C LYS A 576 19.72 38.61 2.85
N ALA A 577 19.93 37.37 3.30
CA ALA A 577 20.88 36.46 2.68
C ALA A 577 20.32 35.86 1.39
N LEU A 578 19.02 35.53 1.40
CA LEU A 578 18.29 34.91 0.29
C LEU A 578 17.99 35.87 -0.87
N GLU A 579 17.99 37.19 -0.65
CA GLU A 579 17.71 38.21 -1.68
C GLU A 579 18.69 38.13 -2.87
N SER A 580 19.93 37.68 -2.60
CA SER A 580 20.97 37.50 -3.62
C SER A 580 20.70 36.34 -4.61
N ILE A 581 19.73 35.47 -4.29
CA ILE A 581 19.38 34.28 -5.07
C ILE A 581 18.29 34.63 -6.10
N GLU A 582 18.71 35.05 -7.30
CA GLU A 582 17.77 35.52 -8.33
C GLU A 582 17.29 34.46 -9.34
N TYR A 583 17.94 33.29 -9.38
CA TYR A 583 17.63 32.25 -10.36
C TYR A 583 16.30 31.52 -10.09
N VAL A 584 15.70 31.70 -8.89
CA VAL A 584 14.39 31.15 -8.51
C VAL A 584 13.46 32.27 -8.01
N GLN A 585 12.15 32.11 -8.23
CA GLN A 585 11.15 33.07 -7.76
C GLN A 585 10.65 32.77 -6.34
N THR A 586 10.97 31.60 -5.80
CA THR A 586 10.53 31.09 -4.49
C THR A 586 10.71 32.11 -3.36
N PHE A 587 11.92 32.63 -3.17
CA PHE A 587 12.22 33.55 -2.08
C PHE A 587 11.54 34.91 -2.24
N LYS A 588 11.47 35.45 -3.47
CA LYS A 588 10.70 36.67 -3.77
C LYS A 588 9.22 36.46 -3.46
N GLY A 589 8.67 35.31 -3.84
CA GLY A 589 7.29 34.94 -3.55
C GLY A 589 7.00 34.76 -2.06
N LEU A 590 7.93 34.20 -1.26
CA LEU A 590 7.81 34.12 0.21
C LEU A 590 7.72 35.52 0.84
N LYS A 591 8.55 36.47 0.40
CA LYS A 591 8.47 37.86 0.86
C LYS A 591 7.13 38.51 0.49
N THR A 592 6.65 38.32 -0.73
CA THR A 592 5.34 38.85 -1.13
C THR A 592 4.22 38.29 -0.26
N LYS A 593 4.24 36.99 0.06
CA LYS A 593 3.27 36.37 0.98
C LYS A 593 3.34 36.95 2.38
N TYR A 594 4.54 37.15 2.93
CA TYR A 594 4.74 37.79 4.23
C TYR A 594 4.20 39.24 4.25
N GLU A 595 4.51 40.04 3.24
CA GLU A 595 4.04 41.44 3.15
C GLU A 595 2.51 41.50 3.05
N GLN A 596 1.89 40.64 2.25
CA GLN A 596 0.43 40.53 2.15
C GLN A 596 -0.23 40.18 3.49
N GLU A 597 0.37 39.26 4.25
CA GLU A 597 -0.14 38.87 5.57
C GLU A 597 0.00 40.01 6.58
N LYS A 598 1.15 40.67 6.59
CA LYS A 598 1.44 41.82 7.47
C LYS A 598 0.48 42.99 7.22
N ASP A 599 0.20 43.28 5.95
CA ASP A 599 -0.78 44.30 5.57
C ASP A 599 -2.20 43.91 6.01
N ARG A 600 -2.56 42.63 5.89
CA ARG A 600 -3.85 42.11 6.35
C ARG A 600 -4.01 42.20 7.87
N GLN A 601 -2.98 41.87 8.64
CA GLN A 601 -2.98 42.01 10.10
C GLN A 601 -3.11 43.48 10.52
N ASN A 602 -2.36 44.38 9.87
CA ASN A 602 -2.46 45.82 10.10
C ASN A 602 -3.86 46.39 9.79
N GLN A 603 -4.54 45.85 8.77
CA GLN A 603 -5.94 46.22 8.47
C GLN A 603 -6.93 45.70 9.51
N LYS A 604 -6.74 44.48 10.04
CA LYS A 604 -7.58 43.91 11.12
C LYS A 604 -7.44 44.67 12.45
N LEU A 605 -6.22 45.06 12.81
CA LEU A 605 -5.95 45.92 13.97
C LEU A 605 -6.64 47.29 13.86
N ASN A 606 -6.73 47.84 12.63
CA ASN A 606 -7.45 49.07 12.38
C ASN A 606 -8.98 48.92 12.39
N SER A 607 -9.53 47.75 12.01
CA SER A 607 -10.98 47.48 12.06
C SER A 607 -11.50 47.13 13.45
N ASN A 608 -10.70 46.46 14.29
CA ASN A 608 -11.06 46.08 15.66
C ASN A 608 -11.17 47.28 16.62
N ARG A 609 -10.78 48.49 16.19
CA ARG A 609 -11.05 49.74 16.92
C ARG A 609 -12.53 50.16 16.93
N PHE A 610 -13.41 49.53 16.15
CA PHE A 610 -14.81 49.97 15.99
C PHE A 610 -15.92 48.95 16.30
N ARG A 611 -15.62 47.72 16.75
CA ARG A 611 -16.64 46.79 17.27
C ARG A 611 -16.05 45.90 18.36
N ARG A 612 -16.35 46.21 19.63
CA ARG A 612 -16.29 45.22 20.71
C ARG A 612 -17.58 44.41 20.71
N ASP A 613 -17.43 43.16 21.13
CA ASP A 613 -18.45 42.15 21.45
C ASP A 613 -18.92 41.26 20.30
N ALA A 614 -18.32 40.05 20.23
CA ALA A 614 -18.95 38.75 19.95
C ALA A 614 -17.94 37.60 19.67
N LYS A 615 -16.68 37.67 20.16
CA LYS A 615 -15.66 36.64 19.86
C LYS A 615 -14.84 36.13 21.06
N ALA A 616 -15.36 36.29 22.26
CA ALA A 616 -14.73 35.87 23.52
C ALA A 616 -14.73 34.34 23.76
N LEU A 617 -14.79 33.50 22.72
CA LEU A 617 -14.76 32.04 22.85
C LEU A 617 -13.63 31.38 22.03
N GLU A 618 -13.05 32.06 21.04
CA GLU A 618 -11.84 31.60 20.34
C GLU A 618 -10.56 32.16 20.97
N GLU A 619 -10.64 33.29 21.69
CA GLU A 619 -9.48 33.86 22.42
C GLU A 619 -9.09 33.02 23.66
N ASP A 620 -10.02 32.28 24.26
CA ASP A 620 -9.74 31.48 25.46
C ASP A 620 -8.78 30.30 25.19
N GLU A 621 -8.69 29.81 23.95
CA GLU A 621 -7.70 28.78 23.56
C GLU A 621 -6.30 29.37 23.29
N GLU A 622 -6.21 30.65 22.91
CA GLU A 622 -4.94 31.37 22.74
C GLU A 622 -4.45 32.06 24.04
N MET A 623 -5.34 32.35 24.99
CA MET A 623 -5.00 33.00 26.27
C MET A 623 -4.42 32.04 27.32
N TRP A 624 -4.57 30.72 27.17
CA TRP A 624 -4.00 29.76 28.13
C TRP A 624 -2.46 29.67 28.12
N PHE A 625 -1.78 30.35 27.18
CA PHE A 625 -0.30 30.37 27.11
C PHE A 625 0.31 31.77 26.98
N ASN A 626 -0.48 32.84 26.91
CA ASN A 626 0.05 34.21 26.76
C ASN A 626 0.12 34.99 28.09
N GLU A 627 -0.34 34.42 29.22
CA GLU A 627 -0.35 35.14 30.51
C GLU A 627 1.02 35.20 31.23
N ASP A 628 2.03 34.42 30.81
CA ASP A 628 3.31 34.37 31.53
C ASP A 628 4.37 35.39 31.06
N GLU A 629 4.12 36.20 30.01
CA GLU A 629 5.13 37.14 29.47
C GLU A 629 4.90 38.64 29.81
N GLU A 630 3.85 39.04 30.54
CA GLU A 630 3.60 40.47 30.82
C GLU A 630 3.31 40.83 32.29
N GLU A 631 4.16 40.48 33.26
CA GLU A 631 4.17 41.23 34.53
C GLU A 631 5.50 41.24 35.33
N GLU A 632 6.55 41.86 34.79
CA GLU A 632 7.64 42.40 35.65
C GLU A 632 7.64 43.94 35.65
N GLY A 633 7.02 44.53 36.67
CA GLY A 633 7.33 45.91 37.03
C GLY A 633 6.29 46.70 37.82
N LYS A 634 6.06 46.36 39.10
CA LYS A 634 5.97 47.33 40.22
C LYS A 634 5.75 46.66 41.58
N ALA A 635 6.70 46.87 42.48
CA ALA A 635 6.66 46.41 43.86
C ALA A 635 5.72 47.23 44.75
N VAL A 636 4.86 46.56 45.55
CA VAL A 636 4.46 46.97 46.92
C VAL A 636 4.07 45.74 47.80
N VAL A 637 5.00 45.32 48.67
CA VAL A 637 4.92 44.75 50.04
C VAL A 637 3.68 43.91 50.54
N ALA A 638 3.84 42.56 50.56
CA ALA A 638 3.61 41.49 51.60
C ALA A 638 2.39 41.43 52.58
N PRO A 639 2.04 40.26 53.22
CA PRO A 639 2.35 38.81 52.94
C PRO A 639 1.15 37.81 53.08
N VAL A 640 1.29 36.57 52.54
CA VAL A 640 1.11 35.24 53.22
C VAL A 640 0.72 34.10 52.22
N GLU A 641 1.62 33.10 52.15
CA GLU A 641 1.52 31.65 51.86
C GLU A 641 0.60 31.08 50.75
N LYS A 642 1.19 30.53 49.67
CA LYS A 642 1.31 29.07 49.38
C LYS A 642 1.92 28.75 47.99
N SER A 643 2.79 27.72 47.98
CA SER A 643 3.20 26.79 46.90
C SER A 643 3.55 27.31 45.48
N LYS A 644 4.81 27.04 45.07
CA LYS A 644 5.33 27.13 43.70
C LYS A 644 4.60 26.19 42.73
N PRO A 645 4.39 26.59 41.45
CA PRO A 645 4.43 25.69 40.30
C PRO A 645 5.81 25.70 39.62
N GLU A 646 6.14 24.59 38.97
CA GLU A 646 7.39 24.31 38.25
C GLU A 646 7.29 24.84 36.80
N ASP A 647 8.40 25.38 36.28
CA ASP A 647 8.57 25.81 34.88
C ASP A 647 8.57 24.59 33.94
N ASP A 648 7.67 24.58 32.96
CA ASP A 648 7.46 23.49 31.98
C ASP A 648 8.24 23.69 30.65
N PHE A 649 9.42 24.31 30.70
CA PHE A 649 10.37 24.38 29.57
C PHE A 649 11.76 23.92 30.03
N PRO A 650 12.37 22.87 29.42
CA PRO A 650 13.68 22.43 29.84
C PRO A 650 14.77 23.45 29.46
N ASP A 651 15.38 24.10 30.46
CA ASP A 651 16.66 24.87 30.39
C ASP A 651 17.85 24.06 29.80
N SER A 652 17.63 22.79 29.44
CA SER A 652 18.63 21.84 28.94
C SER A 652 19.20 22.22 27.58
N TYR A 653 18.38 22.78 26.67
CA TYR A 653 18.80 23.06 25.29
C TYR A 653 19.80 24.23 25.18
N GLU A 654 19.56 25.34 25.91
CA GLU A 654 20.53 26.46 25.98
C GLU A 654 21.84 26.01 26.61
N LYS A 655 21.76 25.22 27.69
CA LYS A 655 22.92 24.70 28.40
C LYS A 655 23.74 23.73 27.54
N PHE A 656 23.09 22.92 26.69
CA PHE A 656 23.79 22.01 25.77
C PHE A 656 24.51 22.74 24.63
N MET A 657 23.87 23.78 24.06
CA MET A 657 24.49 24.65 23.04
C MET A 657 25.72 25.39 23.59
N GLU A 658 25.70 25.78 24.86
CA GLU A 658 26.85 26.34 25.57
C GLU A 658 27.94 25.27 25.84
N THR A 659 27.54 24.04 26.16
CA THR A 659 28.47 22.94 26.49
C THR A 659 29.23 22.41 25.26
N LYS A 660 28.62 22.37 24.07
CA LYS A 660 29.32 22.05 22.81
C LYS A 660 30.25 23.18 22.36
N LYS A 661 29.85 24.45 22.54
CA LYS A 661 30.76 25.60 22.34
C LYS A 661 31.96 25.60 23.29
N ALA A 662 31.79 25.11 24.53
CA ALA A 662 32.86 25.03 25.52
C ALA A 662 33.85 23.88 25.25
N LYS A 663 33.37 22.71 24.79
CA LYS A 663 34.23 21.55 24.49
C LYS A 663 35.14 21.72 23.27
N GLU A 664 34.83 22.63 22.34
CA GLU A 664 35.75 23.00 21.24
C GLU A 664 36.89 23.94 21.70
N SER A 665 36.86 24.45 22.93
CA SER A 665 37.79 25.47 23.41
C SER A 665 38.93 24.99 24.32
N GLU A 666 38.95 23.71 24.75
CA GLU A 666 39.96 23.20 25.70
C GLU A 666 41.26 22.67 25.08
N ASP A 667 41.35 22.50 23.76
CA ASP A 667 42.61 22.12 23.10
C ASP A 667 43.26 23.32 22.37
N LYS A 668 43.89 24.23 23.15
CA LYS A 668 45.05 25.05 22.76
C LYS A 668 45.52 26.00 23.89
N GLU A 669 46.46 25.54 24.71
CA GLU A 669 47.30 26.42 25.54
C GLU A 669 48.43 27.08 24.72
N ASN A 670 48.42 28.42 24.58
CA ASN A 670 49.45 29.36 25.08
C ASN A 670 49.42 30.77 24.39
N LEU A 671 49.48 31.79 25.26
CA LEU A 671 49.33 33.27 25.15
C LEU A 671 50.35 34.05 24.24
N PRO A 672 50.21 35.38 23.93
CA PRO A 672 49.56 36.41 24.77
C PRO A 672 48.63 37.49 24.15
N LYS A 673 47.85 38.05 25.09
CA LYS A 673 46.83 39.12 25.12
C LYS A 673 47.08 40.38 24.27
N ARG A 674 45.99 40.89 23.65
CA ARG A 674 45.70 42.33 23.52
C ARG A 674 44.19 42.61 23.55
N THR A 675 43.85 43.82 23.99
CA THR A 675 42.60 44.28 24.61
C THR A 675 41.52 44.81 23.66
N SER A 676 40.28 44.76 24.18
CA SER A 676 39.13 45.68 24.04
C SER A 676 38.29 45.73 22.76
N SER A 677 36.99 45.47 22.96
CA SER A 677 35.81 46.28 22.57
C SER A 677 35.71 46.78 21.12
N GLY A 678 34.61 46.39 20.45
CA GLY A 678 34.08 47.10 19.30
C GLY A 678 33.31 46.20 18.36
N GLY A 679 31.98 46.41 18.28
CA GLY A 679 31.14 45.76 17.27
C GLY A 679 31.61 46.09 15.85
N PHE A 680 31.44 45.16 14.92
CA PHE A 680 31.79 45.37 13.53
C PHE A 680 30.60 45.19 12.59
N LYS A 681 30.51 46.18 11.70
CA LYS A 681 29.48 46.49 10.73
C LYS A 681 30.02 46.07 9.36
N PHE A 682 29.25 45.33 8.56
CA PHE A 682 29.61 45.01 7.19
C PHE A 682 29.69 46.28 6.33
N THR A 683 30.76 46.43 5.55
CA THR A 683 30.87 47.42 4.47
C THR A 683 31.12 46.69 3.16
N PHE A 684 30.26 46.94 2.17
CA PHE A 684 30.40 46.45 0.81
C PHE A 684 31.17 47.49 0.00
N SER A 685 32.19 47.07 -0.74
CA SER A 685 32.94 47.94 -1.65
C SER A 685 32.77 47.44 -3.08
N HIS A 686 31.86 48.06 -3.82
CA HIS A 686 31.89 48.02 -5.28
C HIS A 686 33.03 48.92 -5.79
N SER A 687 33.84 48.42 -6.72
CA SER A 687 34.63 49.29 -7.60
C SER A 687 34.35 48.94 -9.05
N ALA A 688 33.70 49.89 -9.71
CA ALA A 688 33.59 49.97 -11.16
C ALA A 688 34.95 50.31 -11.76
N SER A 689 35.27 49.75 -12.93
CA SER A 689 36.41 50.20 -13.75
C SER A 689 36.00 50.23 -15.20
N ALA A 690 35.95 51.44 -15.76
CA ALA A 690 35.77 51.70 -17.19
C ALA A 690 37.11 52.02 -17.85
N ALA A 691 37.41 51.26 -18.90
CA ALA A 691 38.09 51.55 -20.16
C ALA A 691 39.41 52.38 -20.20
N ASN A 692 40.45 51.74 -20.77
CA ASN A 692 41.16 52.31 -21.92
C ASN A 692 41.71 51.18 -22.83
N GLY A 693 41.56 51.33 -24.14
CA GLY A 693 41.67 50.23 -25.12
C GLY A 693 42.98 50.12 -25.88
N THR A 694 43.04 49.11 -26.77
CA THR A 694 43.78 49.13 -28.05
C THR A 694 43.33 47.99 -28.98
N ASN A 695 42.84 48.37 -30.17
CA ASN A 695 43.04 47.77 -31.50
C ASN A 695 42.84 46.27 -31.79
N SER A 696 41.76 45.96 -32.53
CA SER A 696 41.79 45.74 -34.00
C SER A 696 41.03 44.49 -34.50
N THR A 697 40.23 44.75 -35.53
CA THR A 697 39.84 43.91 -36.70
C THR A 697 38.71 42.87 -36.63
N ASN A 698 37.62 43.22 -37.35
CA ASN A 698 36.82 42.42 -38.32
C ASN A 698 36.00 41.21 -37.78
N SER A 699 34.71 40.99 -38.07
CA SER A 699 33.90 41.31 -39.26
C SER A 699 32.39 41.28 -38.97
N LYS A 700 31.62 41.95 -39.84
CA LYS A 700 30.16 42.14 -39.90
C LYS A 700 29.34 40.87 -40.21
N SER A 701 28.09 40.81 -39.71
CA SER A 701 26.83 40.75 -40.53
C SER A 701 25.57 40.81 -39.62
N VAL A 702 24.83 41.93 -39.56
CA VAL A 702 23.53 42.24 -40.24
C VAL A 702 22.36 41.34 -39.75
N VAL A 703 21.56 41.76 -38.75
CA VAL A 703 20.30 42.58 -38.79
C VAL A 703 19.07 41.84 -39.32
N ALA A 704 18.04 41.68 -38.48
CA ALA A 704 16.71 42.32 -38.66
C ALA A 704 15.71 41.95 -37.53
N GLN A 705 15.21 43.00 -36.87
CA GLN A 705 13.99 42.99 -36.06
C GLN A 705 12.75 43.06 -36.96
N THR A 706 11.67 42.38 -36.57
CA THR A 706 10.29 42.89 -36.67
C THR A 706 9.36 42.12 -35.72
N SER A 707 8.69 42.84 -34.82
CA SER A 707 7.38 42.48 -34.24
C SER A 707 6.33 43.43 -34.87
N PRO A 708 5.00 43.39 -34.57
CA PRO A 708 4.18 42.40 -33.85
C PRO A 708 2.85 42.04 -34.60
N ALA A 709 2.11 41.01 -34.16
CA ALA A 709 0.62 41.03 -34.10
C ALA A 709 0.03 39.76 -33.47
N SER A 710 -1.03 39.98 -32.70
CA SER A 710 -1.89 39.11 -31.90
C SER A 710 -2.67 38.01 -32.65
N SER A 711 -2.88 36.86 -32.02
CA SER A 711 -4.18 36.40 -31.47
C SER A 711 -4.23 34.88 -31.22
N ASN A 712 -4.89 34.52 -30.12
CA ASN A 712 -5.43 33.24 -29.63
C ASN A 712 -5.30 31.96 -30.46
N GLY A 713 -5.06 30.85 -29.74
CA GLY A 713 -5.59 29.53 -30.13
C GLY A 713 -4.69 28.35 -29.75
N SER A 714 -5.01 27.72 -28.63
CA SER A 714 -4.44 26.47 -28.11
C SER A 714 -4.54 25.28 -29.08
N SER A 715 -3.45 24.53 -29.28
CA SER A 715 -3.40 23.06 -29.28
C SER A 715 -1.98 22.53 -29.62
N SER A 716 -1.40 21.71 -28.74
CA SER A 716 -0.30 20.78 -29.04
C SER A 716 -0.34 19.72 -27.93
N LYS A 717 -0.83 18.50 -28.18
CA LYS A 717 -0.02 17.32 -28.55
C LYS A 717 1.25 17.17 -27.72
N THR A 718 1.16 16.33 -26.69
CA THR A 718 2.31 15.61 -26.11
C THR A 718 1.99 14.12 -26.11
N THR A 719 2.90 13.39 -26.73
CA THR A 719 3.04 11.95 -26.80
C THR A 719 3.44 11.40 -25.43
N ASN A 720 2.60 10.54 -24.83
CA ASN A 720 2.98 9.75 -23.67
C ASN A 720 3.55 8.40 -24.13
N LEU A 721 4.83 8.18 -23.81
CA LEU A 721 5.45 6.87 -23.77
C LEU A 721 4.93 6.14 -22.52
N ALA A 722 4.31 4.99 -22.73
CA ALA A 722 3.87 4.09 -21.67
C ALA A 722 5.09 3.40 -21.04
N ALA A 723 5.21 3.48 -19.72
CA ALA A 723 6.06 2.61 -18.92
C ALA A 723 5.23 1.37 -18.53
N SER A 724 5.70 0.19 -18.92
CA SER A 724 5.10 -1.09 -18.54
C SER A 724 5.33 -1.35 -17.05
N VAL A 725 4.25 -1.53 -16.29
CA VAL A 725 4.31 -2.08 -14.94
C VAL A 725 4.27 -3.60 -15.09
N THR A 726 5.39 -4.26 -14.85
CA THR A 726 5.48 -5.71 -14.70
C THR A 726 4.86 -6.10 -13.36
N ALA A 727 3.77 -6.87 -13.40
CA ALA A 727 3.17 -7.50 -12.23
C ALA A 727 4.06 -8.68 -11.79
N THR A 728 4.64 -8.58 -10.59
CA THR A 728 5.31 -9.69 -9.91
C THR A 728 4.28 -10.68 -9.39
N LYS A 729 4.44 -11.97 -9.75
CA LYS A 729 3.68 -13.11 -9.23
C LYS A 729 3.85 -13.22 -7.71
N GLY A 730 2.77 -13.57 -7.01
CA GLY A 730 2.80 -13.85 -5.56
C GLY A 730 3.61 -15.11 -5.26
N SER A 731 4.62 -14.97 -4.40
CA SER A 731 5.34 -16.09 -3.78
C SER A 731 4.50 -16.64 -2.61
N LEU A 732 4.60 -17.95 -2.34
CA LEU A 732 3.86 -18.64 -1.28
C LEU A 732 4.25 -18.09 0.10
N VAL A 733 3.45 -17.16 0.64
CA VAL A 733 3.65 -16.62 2.00
C VAL A 733 3.06 -17.58 3.04
N GLY A 734 3.90 -18.28 3.79
CA GLY A 734 3.53 -19.07 4.96
C GLY A 734 4.63 -19.04 6.00
N LEU A 735 4.31 -19.23 7.30
CA LEU A 735 5.17 -19.13 8.52
C LEU A 735 6.53 -19.87 8.50
N VAL A 736 6.83 -20.57 7.41
CA VAL A 736 7.98 -21.43 7.20
C VAL A 736 8.39 -21.35 5.73
N ASP A 737 9.67 -21.03 5.48
CA ASP A 737 10.25 -20.99 4.14
C ASP A 737 10.24 -22.38 3.48
N TYR A 738 9.64 -22.45 2.30
CA TYR A 738 9.83 -23.53 1.34
C TYR A 738 10.70 -22.97 0.20
N PRO A 739 11.86 -23.56 -0.10
CA PRO A 739 12.73 -23.03 -1.15
C PRO A 739 12.00 -23.07 -2.51
N ASP A 740 11.83 -21.91 -3.13
CA ASP A 740 11.44 -21.77 -4.53
C ASP A 740 12.67 -22.07 -5.39
N ASP A 741 12.74 -23.25 -6.00
CA ASP A 741 13.75 -23.58 -6.99
C ASP A 741 13.33 -22.95 -8.34
N GLU A 742 13.60 -21.65 -8.53
CA GLU A 742 13.66 -21.05 -9.88
C GLU A 742 15.05 -21.31 -10.51
N GLU A 743 15.41 -22.56 -10.77
CA GLU A 743 16.44 -22.91 -11.77
C GLU A 743 16.12 -24.29 -12.38
N GLU A 744 15.19 -24.34 -13.34
CA GLU A 744 15.19 -25.42 -14.33
C GLU A 744 15.85 -24.91 -15.61
N ASP A 745 17.13 -25.29 -15.79
CA ASP A 745 17.85 -25.19 -17.05
C ASP A 745 17.09 -25.97 -18.14
N GLU A 746 16.64 -25.27 -19.18
CA GLU A 746 16.14 -25.89 -20.42
C GLU A 746 17.30 -26.64 -21.13
N GLU A 747 17.47 -27.93 -20.86
CA GLU A 747 18.26 -28.81 -21.73
C GLU A 747 17.48 -29.07 -23.04
N GLU A 748 17.83 -28.32 -24.09
CA GLU A 748 17.39 -28.61 -25.47
C GLU A 748 17.85 -30.01 -25.92
N GLU A 749 16.91 -30.96 -25.98
CA GLU A 749 17.08 -32.23 -26.71
C GLU A 749 17.30 -31.97 -28.21
N THR A 750 18.55 -32.08 -28.67
CA THR A 750 18.86 -32.13 -30.10
C THR A 750 18.63 -33.55 -30.66
N SER A 751 17.54 -33.70 -31.42
CA SER A 751 17.22 -34.96 -32.13
C SER A 751 18.15 -35.20 -33.34
N PRO A 752 18.60 -36.44 -33.63
CA PRO A 752 19.60 -36.72 -34.65
C PRO A 752 18.95 -37.14 -35.99
N ARG A 753 19.31 -36.49 -37.10
CA ARG A 753 19.34 -37.11 -38.46
C ARG A 753 19.83 -36.12 -39.54
N LYS A 754 21.01 -36.38 -40.11
CA LYS A 754 21.23 -36.44 -41.57
C LYS A 754 22.59 -37.06 -41.91
N ARG A 755 22.55 -37.91 -42.93
CA ARG A 755 23.62 -38.79 -43.46
C ARG A 755 24.84 -38.04 -44.04
N PRO A 756 26.00 -38.71 -44.16
CA PRO A 756 27.24 -38.15 -44.68
C PRO A 756 27.35 -38.26 -46.20
N ARG A 757 27.98 -37.28 -46.86
CA ARG A 757 28.71 -37.47 -48.13
C ARG A 757 29.87 -36.48 -48.29
N LEU A 758 31.06 -37.08 -48.32
CA LEU A 758 32.19 -36.86 -49.24
C LEU A 758 32.95 -35.52 -49.24
N GLY A 759 34.26 -35.62 -49.01
CA GLY A 759 35.23 -34.95 -49.89
C GLY A 759 36.52 -34.46 -49.23
N SER A 760 37.57 -35.29 -49.36
CA SER A 760 39.02 -35.04 -49.15
C SER A 760 39.57 -35.16 -47.74
#